data_AF-A0A812T7N6-F1
#
_entry.id   AF-A0A812T7N6-F1
#
_cell.length_a   1.000
_cell.length_b   1.000
_cell.length_c   1.000
_cell.angle_alpha   90.00
_cell.angle_beta   90.00
_cell.angle_gamma   90.00
#
_symmetry.space_group_name_H-M   'P 1'
#
loop_
_entity.id
_entity.type
_entity.pdbx_description
1 polymer ?
#
loop_
_entity_poly.entity_id
_entity_poly.type
_entity_poly.pdbx_seq_one_letter_code
_entity_poly.pdbx_strand_id
1 'polypeptide(L)'
;MPANLKQRAKRALVTLLLALAGAYGLQVTLTRESTDVEVTRVFRRVSIKVHPDKGGAAADAQRLNAARDAWVQASQGTKPPGRPAHAQAGPVSASSAVTNGREGLRIRSEAVLLTYQSWPAGEAPGAWQRFCVFVAASVTAWTVKHWAATMEQTSGGDCHLHLMVQFTSAVDCGSARFIFEGVRPNASPNDYLGEGVCRNKLQQSINRGMFYVWADKVGTLRLPSGETCVAANYEPCWTEARRTYQVLGKWPEALWKQRKLTSAKYEQYLFLTRDGVLARKRNLDAVREHEAALADAALIEATTKRLRANPEVYRAFPAVPAAEAWLATFREDRLRYPLLIVHGPSQTGKTEWVKSLFKRALELKVGSLDIFPEGMRAFDRDTHDGIILDDVRDLKFIAEHQDKLQGKYDTRVEFATTPGGTCAYRKYLFAVPVAVTINNSTRNLDFLRAHDWLGSERNRVLVHFPDILAQAVCVLGPIVRRSLGRVRFGSERVSRSGSWVGMAVRPVVPHALTMQDHALLASEGTDRTSPHACPRSCLGTMPLVQEVRHPRSLNFATERQVVVLREVHGCAWEDIRSRVRNLRGERPSLSLLKRVYKGFSQAKGRRPYKYQNCGRRPVKATKAVQKFLVQRLLALRMHCVCTSGTLQRELLAKRGVQLDESAIRKALRRQGYFWLPKAQKRKYSAERRQERLRFARSVVQLSRARLREKLSFSMDGVLLSLPPRDPTDRRNYCAHGDGYMWRQRGEAGMERLAGQNPYPSQVPRARAVPLWGGLSEGGFRTVAFHKARKFTAEEWCRVVQTGKLQAAITALQPVQRHGPWKVLCDNEACLHTAASRHAMAAKNITLWPVPASSPDLNPVEKFWAWLRRRLRHLDREDLRRKRPPIGMLAFKARVRAVLASQRAQRVASHIAAGFKKTCKEVVSKKGGMARS
;
A
#
# COMPACT_ATOMS: atom_id res chain seq x y z
N MET A 1 -10.28 58.58 -22.82
CA MET A 1 -11.01 57.55 -22.04
C MET A 1 -10.02 56.74 -21.21
N PRO A 2 -10.02 56.82 -19.87
CA PRO A 2 -9.14 56.01 -19.03
C PRO A 2 -9.44 54.51 -19.21
N ALA A 3 -8.41 53.69 -19.42
CA ALA A 3 -8.56 52.25 -19.62
C ALA A 3 -9.22 51.60 -18.41
N ASN A 4 -10.27 50.81 -18.63
CA ASN A 4 -11.00 50.16 -17.54
C ASN A 4 -10.10 49.14 -16.80
N LEU A 5 -10.46 48.79 -15.56
CA LEU A 5 -9.64 47.91 -14.70
C LEU A 5 -9.29 46.58 -15.38
N LYS A 6 -10.22 46.02 -16.16
CA LYS A 6 -10.02 44.81 -16.97
C LYS A 6 -8.92 45.00 -18.01
N GLN A 7 -8.94 46.11 -18.74
CA GLN A 7 -7.94 46.44 -19.75
C GLN A 7 -6.55 46.68 -19.14
N ARG A 8 -6.47 47.34 -17.97
CA ARG A 8 -5.19 47.52 -17.24
C ARG A 8 -4.60 46.19 -16.79
N ALA A 9 -5.41 45.33 -16.17
CA ALA A 9 -4.98 44.00 -15.73
C ALA A 9 -4.58 43.10 -16.92
N LYS A 10 -5.31 43.18 -18.04
CA LYS A 10 -4.96 42.49 -19.29
C LYS A 10 -3.61 42.96 -19.85
N ARG A 11 -3.36 44.27 -19.89
CA ARG A 11 -2.09 44.85 -20.36
C ARG A 11 -0.91 44.43 -19.47
N ALA A 12 -1.10 44.37 -18.16
CA ALA A 12 -0.10 43.87 -17.23
C ALA A 12 0.22 42.38 -17.47
N LEU A 13 -0.80 41.54 -17.65
CA LEU A 13 -0.63 40.12 -17.97
C LEU A 13 0.08 39.92 -19.32
N VAL A 14 -0.30 40.65 -20.37
CA VAL A 14 0.35 40.57 -21.68
C VAL A 14 1.82 40.96 -21.60
N THR A 15 2.15 42.02 -20.86
CA THR A 15 3.54 42.46 -20.66
C THR A 15 4.38 41.37 -19.96
N LEU A 16 3.82 40.75 -18.91
CA LEU A 16 4.48 39.67 -18.20
C LEU A 16 4.64 38.41 -19.08
N LEU A 17 3.64 38.09 -19.90
CA LEU A 17 3.69 36.96 -20.83
C LEU A 17 4.80 37.14 -21.88
N LEU A 18 4.98 38.35 -22.42
CA LEU A 18 6.05 38.66 -23.37
C LEU A 18 7.43 38.58 -22.71
N ALA A 19 7.57 39.13 -21.50
CA ALA A 19 8.84 39.09 -20.75
C ALA A 19 9.26 37.65 -20.41
N LEU A 20 8.33 36.85 -19.89
CA LEU A 20 8.60 35.44 -19.57
C LEU A 20 8.78 34.60 -20.85
N ALA A 21 8.06 34.90 -21.93
CA ALA A 21 8.29 34.20 -23.19
C ALA A 21 9.72 34.46 -23.71
N GLY A 22 10.22 35.70 -23.62
CA GLY A 22 11.62 36.03 -23.93
C GLY A 22 12.62 35.29 -23.03
N ALA A 23 12.44 35.35 -21.71
CA ALA A 23 13.33 34.71 -20.74
C ALA A 23 13.42 33.19 -20.91
N TYR A 24 12.34 32.54 -21.36
CA TYR A 24 12.26 31.09 -21.55
C TYR A 24 12.33 30.65 -23.02
N GLY A 25 12.76 31.53 -23.94
CA GLY A 25 13.01 31.20 -25.35
C GLY A 25 11.76 30.77 -26.14
N LEU A 26 10.59 31.27 -25.76
CA LEU A 26 9.32 31.04 -26.45
C LEU A 26 9.03 32.19 -27.42
N GLN A 27 8.88 31.88 -28.71
CA GLN A 27 8.30 32.84 -29.65
C GLN A 27 6.77 32.88 -29.50
N VAL A 28 6.27 34.05 -29.09
CA VAL A 28 4.85 34.36 -28.94
C VAL A 28 4.56 35.73 -29.55
N THR A 29 3.49 35.83 -30.33
CA THR A 29 3.01 37.09 -30.88
C THR A 29 1.77 37.50 -30.07
N LEU A 30 1.92 38.52 -29.24
CA LEU A 30 0.85 39.11 -28.44
C LEU A 30 0.97 40.62 -28.51
N THR A 31 -0.16 41.30 -28.69
CA THR A 31 -0.28 42.75 -28.59
C THR A 31 -1.24 43.11 -27.46
N ARG A 32 -1.25 44.38 -27.05
CA ARG A 32 -2.18 44.88 -26.01
C ARG A 32 -3.65 44.73 -26.41
N GLU A 33 -3.91 44.63 -27.71
CA GLU A 33 -5.24 44.50 -28.30
C GLU A 33 -5.60 43.04 -28.64
N SER A 34 -4.71 42.06 -28.38
CA SER A 34 -5.00 40.65 -28.60
C SER A 34 -6.24 40.19 -27.82
N THR A 35 -7.03 39.29 -28.40
CA THR A 35 -8.29 38.80 -27.81
C THR A 35 -8.06 38.03 -26.51
N ASP A 36 -9.06 37.98 -25.62
CA ASP A 36 -8.97 37.23 -24.35
C ASP A 36 -8.64 35.73 -24.60
N VAL A 37 -9.08 35.19 -25.74
CA VAL A 37 -8.80 33.82 -26.20
C VAL A 37 -7.31 33.63 -26.53
N GLU A 38 -6.70 34.59 -27.22
CA GLU A 38 -5.28 34.56 -27.59
C GLU A 38 -4.37 34.70 -26.36
N VAL A 39 -4.71 35.64 -25.46
CA VAL A 39 -4.00 35.82 -24.18
C VAL A 39 -4.05 34.53 -23.36
N THR A 40 -5.22 33.87 -23.26
CA THR A 40 -5.38 32.59 -22.55
C THR A 40 -4.58 31.46 -23.20
N ARG A 41 -4.53 31.42 -24.55
CA ARG A 41 -3.77 30.41 -25.30
C ARG A 41 -2.26 30.55 -25.04
N VAL A 42 -1.74 31.78 -25.09
CA VAL A 42 -0.31 32.04 -24.84
C VAL A 42 0.04 31.84 -23.36
N PHE A 43 -0.83 32.22 -22.43
CA PHE A 43 -0.68 31.92 -21.01
C PHE A 43 -0.42 30.43 -20.76
N ARG A 44 -1.20 29.54 -21.38
CA ARG A 44 -1.00 28.08 -21.23
C ARG A 44 0.37 27.62 -21.72
N ARG A 45 0.86 28.19 -22.83
CA ARG A 45 2.17 27.86 -23.39
C ARG A 45 3.32 28.34 -22.49
N VAL A 46 3.23 29.57 -22.01
CA VAL A 46 4.24 30.17 -21.12
C VAL A 46 4.24 29.48 -19.74
N SER A 47 3.06 29.22 -19.17
CA SER A 47 2.91 28.52 -17.88
C SER A 47 3.57 27.14 -17.85
N ILE A 48 3.52 26.38 -18.96
CA ILE A 48 4.21 25.07 -19.05
C ILE A 48 5.73 25.21 -18.94
N LYS A 49 6.31 26.27 -19.52
CA LYS A 49 7.76 26.50 -19.51
C LYS A 49 8.26 27.10 -18.21
N VAL A 50 7.46 27.98 -17.62
CA VAL A 50 7.76 28.69 -16.36
C VAL A 50 7.58 27.77 -15.13
N HIS A 51 6.94 26.59 -15.29
CA HIS A 51 6.74 25.66 -14.18
C HIS A 51 8.07 25.06 -13.66
N PRO A 52 8.28 24.97 -12.32
CA PRO A 52 9.52 24.41 -11.72
C PRO A 52 9.92 23.04 -12.25
N ASP A 53 8.97 22.12 -12.38
CA ASP A 53 9.21 20.78 -12.93
C ASP A 53 9.70 20.75 -14.39
N LYS A 54 9.68 21.89 -15.09
CA LYS A 54 10.14 22.06 -16.47
C LYS A 54 11.37 22.96 -16.58
N GLY A 55 11.99 23.28 -15.44
CA GLY A 55 13.20 24.11 -15.36
C GLY A 55 12.92 25.60 -15.17
N GLY A 56 11.68 26.00 -14.86
CA GLY A 56 11.32 27.39 -14.57
C GLY A 56 11.51 27.79 -13.11
N ALA A 57 11.65 29.10 -12.86
CA ALA A 57 11.74 29.63 -11.51
C ALA A 57 10.35 29.65 -10.84
N ALA A 58 10.27 29.20 -9.58
CA ALA A 58 9.01 29.20 -8.83
C ALA A 58 8.41 30.62 -8.67
N ALA A 59 9.27 31.63 -8.51
CA ALA A 59 8.86 33.03 -8.42
C ALA A 59 8.17 33.51 -9.71
N ASP A 60 8.65 33.10 -10.88
CA ASP A 60 8.04 33.46 -12.16
C ASP A 60 6.68 32.77 -12.34
N ALA A 61 6.55 31.51 -11.90
CA ALA A 61 5.29 30.79 -11.95
C ALA A 61 4.23 31.43 -11.04
N GLN A 62 4.64 31.87 -9.85
CA GLN A 62 3.77 32.60 -8.92
C GLN A 62 3.35 33.95 -9.48
N ARG A 63 4.30 34.75 -9.99
CA ARG A 63 4.02 36.05 -10.63
C ARG A 63 3.07 35.91 -11.82
N LEU A 64 3.28 34.90 -12.65
CA LEU A 64 2.43 34.63 -13.82
C LEU A 64 1.01 34.25 -13.43
N ASN A 65 0.83 33.42 -12.41
CA ASN A 65 -0.49 33.06 -11.90
C ASN A 65 -1.19 34.25 -11.23
N ALA A 66 -0.48 35.03 -10.41
CA ALA A 66 -1.03 36.22 -9.76
C ALA A 66 -1.54 37.26 -10.79
N ALA A 67 -0.78 37.52 -11.86
CA ALA A 67 -1.21 38.41 -12.94
C ALA A 67 -2.44 37.89 -13.69
N ARG A 68 -2.55 36.56 -13.87
CA ARG A 68 -3.71 35.92 -14.49
C ARG A 68 -4.95 36.04 -13.60
N ASP A 69 -4.80 35.81 -12.30
CA ASP A 69 -5.90 35.89 -11.35
C ASP A 69 -6.41 37.32 -11.21
N ALA A 70 -5.52 38.33 -11.19
CA ALA A 70 -5.90 39.74 -11.22
C ALA A 70 -6.71 40.11 -12.48
N TRP A 71 -6.31 39.59 -13.64
CA TRP A 71 -7.06 39.81 -14.89
C TRP A 71 -8.42 39.11 -14.90
N VAL A 72 -8.52 37.90 -14.35
CA VAL A 72 -9.79 37.16 -14.22
C VAL A 72 -10.73 37.86 -13.23
N GLN A 73 -10.23 38.31 -12.09
CA GLN A 73 -11.01 39.08 -11.10
C GLN A 73 -11.52 40.39 -11.70
N ALA A 74 -10.66 41.14 -12.40
CA ALA A 74 -11.07 42.36 -13.10
C ALA A 74 -12.07 42.11 -14.23
N SER A 75 -12.13 40.88 -14.76
CA SER A 75 -13.09 40.48 -15.81
C SER A 75 -14.47 40.10 -15.26
N GLN A 76 -14.61 39.88 -13.95
CA GLN A 76 -15.86 39.43 -13.33
C GLN A 76 -16.83 40.58 -12.98
N GLY A 77 -16.45 41.84 -13.22
CA GLY A 77 -17.29 43.01 -13.00
C GLY A 77 -17.57 43.30 -11.51
N THR A 78 -17.65 44.58 -11.16
CA THR A 78 -18.09 45.04 -9.84
C THR A 78 -19.49 44.53 -9.55
N LYS A 79 -19.63 43.60 -8.60
CA LYS A 79 -20.91 43.32 -7.93
C LYS A 79 -21.37 44.60 -7.20
N PRO A 80 -22.69 44.89 -7.13
CA PRO A 80 -23.19 45.97 -6.28
C PRO A 80 -22.80 45.72 -4.81
N PRO A 81 -22.63 46.76 -4.00
CA PRO A 81 -21.97 46.66 -2.69
C PRO A 81 -22.79 45.78 -1.76
N GLY A 82 -22.23 44.61 -1.43
CA GLY A 82 -22.74 43.74 -0.39
C GLY A 82 -22.37 44.29 0.98
N ARG A 83 -23.43 44.61 1.74
CA ARG A 83 -23.62 44.62 3.20
C ARG A 83 -22.41 44.22 4.08
N PRO A 84 -22.12 44.96 5.17
CA PRO A 84 -20.93 44.76 6.01
C PRO A 84 -20.95 43.44 6.79
N ALA A 85 -19.75 43.00 7.17
CA ALA A 85 -19.48 41.78 7.90
C ALA A 85 -20.24 41.72 9.23
N HIS A 86 -20.91 40.59 9.48
CA HIS A 86 -21.63 40.34 10.73
C HIS A 86 -20.64 40.20 11.89
N ALA A 87 -20.65 41.22 12.75
CA ALA A 87 -20.30 41.09 14.15
C ALA A 87 -21.33 40.21 14.87
N GLN A 88 -20.86 39.54 15.91
CA GLN A 88 -21.67 38.79 16.89
C GLN A 88 -22.68 39.73 17.58
N ALA A 89 -23.97 39.37 17.59
CA ALA A 89 -24.92 39.59 18.70
C ALA A 89 -26.36 39.17 18.31
N GLY A 90 -27.00 38.41 19.22
CA GLY A 90 -28.40 38.62 19.65
C GLY A 90 -29.56 38.05 18.80
N PRO A 91 -30.58 37.45 19.44
CA PRO A 91 -31.80 37.00 18.77
C PRO A 91 -32.81 38.15 18.65
N VAL A 92 -33.51 38.27 17.51
CA VAL A 92 -34.70 39.12 17.40
C VAL A 92 -35.78 38.41 16.59
N SER A 93 -36.97 38.39 17.17
CA SER A 93 -38.21 37.77 16.69
C SER A 93 -38.82 38.43 15.45
N ALA A 94 -39.55 37.59 14.70
CA ALA A 94 -40.74 37.80 13.86
C ALA A 94 -41.06 39.20 13.27
N SER A 95 -41.25 39.26 11.95
CA SER A 95 -42.53 39.70 11.34
C SER A 95 -42.55 39.61 9.81
N SER A 96 -43.70 39.17 9.31
CA SER A 96 -44.23 39.20 7.95
C SER A 96 -43.85 40.39 7.06
N ALA A 97 -43.51 40.13 5.79
CA ALA A 97 -43.61 41.13 4.70
C ALA A 97 -43.78 40.47 3.32
N VAL A 98 -45.04 40.45 2.89
CA VAL A 98 -45.57 40.82 1.56
C VAL A 98 -44.78 40.41 0.30
N THR A 99 -45.46 39.55 -0.45
CA THR A 99 -45.40 39.31 -1.90
C THR A 99 -44.99 40.51 -2.73
N ASN A 100 -43.82 40.46 -3.38
CA ASN A 100 -43.55 41.27 -4.57
C ASN A 100 -42.84 40.44 -5.65
N GLY A 101 -43.61 40.12 -6.71
CA GLY A 101 -43.23 40.38 -8.10
C GLY A 101 -41.97 39.76 -8.71
N ARG A 102 -41.39 38.67 -8.18
CA ARG A 102 -40.37 37.94 -8.97
C ARG A 102 -41.06 37.17 -10.10
N GLU A 103 -40.84 37.61 -11.34
CA GLU A 103 -41.12 36.82 -12.54
C GLU A 103 -40.59 35.40 -12.33
N GLY A 104 -41.46 34.39 -12.46
CA GLY A 104 -41.11 33.00 -12.19
C GLY A 104 -39.99 32.53 -13.12
N LEU A 105 -39.03 31.77 -12.60
CA LEU A 105 -37.96 31.22 -13.42
C LEU A 105 -38.57 30.24 -14.45
N ARG A 106 -38.32 30.51 -15.73
CA ARG A 106 -38.83 29.71 -16.85
C ARG A 106 -37.94 28.48 -17.05
N ILE A 107 -38.53 27.30 -17.00
CA ILE A 107 -37.87 26.00 -17.11
C ILE A 107 -37.96 25.56 -18.57
N ARG A 108 -36.81 25.37 -19.23
CA ARG A 108 -36.67 24.85 -20.60
C ARG A 108 -35.75 23.63 -20.62
N SER A 109 -36.21 22.53 -20.03
CA SER A 109 -35.35 21.36 -19.76
C SER A 109 -36.14 20.05 -19.70
N GLU A 110 -35.45 18.92 -19.91
CA GLU A 110 -35.99 17.57 -19.69
C GLU A 110 -36.03 17.18 -18.21
N ALA A 111 -35.35 17.92 -17.34
CA ALA A 111 -35.35 17.68 -15.91
C ALA A 111 -35.09 18.97 -15.12
N VAL A 112 -35.60 19.05 -13.89
CA VAL A 112 -35.43 20.20 -13.00
C VAL A 112 -35.36 19.78 -11.52
N LEU A 113 -34.50 20.48 -10.78
CA LEU A 113 -34.54 20.50 -9.31
C LEU A 113 -35.48 21.60 -8.84
N LEU A 114 -36.39 21.26 -7.96
CA LEU A 114 -37.23 22.19 -7.24
C LEU A 114 -36.87 22.14 -5.75
N THR A 115 -36.67 23.29 -5.14
CA THR A 115 -36.41 23.41 -3.70
C THR A 115 -37.44 24.33 -3.07
N TYR A 116 -38.16 23.85 -2.08
CA TYR A 116 -39.15 24.62 -1.33
C TYR A 116 -38.61 24.90 0.05
N GLN A 117 -38.76 26.15 0.52
CA GLN A 117 -38.26 26.58 1.83
C GLN A 117 -39.43 26.76 2.80
N SER A 118 -39.11 26.75 4.10
CA SER A 118 -39.94 27.27 5.18
C SER A 118 -41.04 26.35 5.74
N TRP A 119 -40.65 25.22 6.34
CA TRP A 119 -41.52 24.47 7.28
C TRP A 119 -40.88 24.37 8.67
N PRO A 120 -41.56 24.76 9.75
CA PRO A 120 -41.07 24.53 11.11
C PRO A 120 -40.88 23.03 11.39
N ALA A 121 -39.88 22.68 12.22
CA ALA A 121 -39.56 21.28 12.53
C ALA A 121 -40.75 20.49 13.10
N GLY A 122 -41.62 21.13 13.88
CA GLY A 122 -42.80 20.49 14.49
C GLY A 122 -43.88 20.08 13.48
N GLU A 123 -43.98 20.80 12.34
CA GLU A 123 -44.97 20.52 11.30
C GLU A 123 -44.44 19.62 10.17
N ALA A 124 -43.13 19.34 10.20
CA ALA A 124 -42.42 18.67 9.12
C ALA A 124 -43.01 17.30 8.72
N PRO A 125 -43.39 16.39 9.66
CA PRO A 125 -43.97 15.11 9.26
C PRO A 125 -45.29 15.24 8.50
N GLY A 126 -46.16 16.15 8.94
CA GLY A 126 -47.45 16.42 8.29
C GLY A 126 -47.27 17.07 6.91
N ALA A 127 -46.38 18.06 6.82
CA ALA A 127 -46.03 18.71 5.56
C ALA A 127 -45.43 17.71 4.54
N TRP A 128 -44.57 16.79 5.00
CA TRP A 128 -43.98 15.75 4.15
C TRP A 128 -45.02 14.81 3.54
N GLN A 129 -46.01 14.37 4.34
CA GLN A 129 -47.08 13.50 3.86
C GLN A 129 -47.93 14.20 2.80
N ARG A 130 -48.35 15.45 3.07
CA ARG A 130 -49.11 16.26 2.11
C ARG A 130 -48.30 16.54 0.84
N PHE A 131 -47.00 16.76 0.96
CA PHE A 131 -46.11 16.93 -0.19
C PHE A 131 -46.03 15.67 -1.05
N CYS A 132 -45.91 14.48 -0.45
CA CYS A 132 -45.92 13.23 -1.19
C CYS A 132 -47.23 13.03 -1.96
N VAL A 133 -48.38 13.34 -1.35
CA VAL A 133 -49.69 13.28 -1.99
C VAL A 133 -49.78 14.27 -3.16
N PHE A 134 -49.33 15.52 -2.94
CA PHE A 134 -49.28 16.54 -3.98
C PHE A 134 -48.43 16.10 -5.19
N VAL A 135 -47.23 15.56 -4.95
CA VAL A 135 -46.36 15.07 -6.03
C VAL A 135 -47.04 13.92 -6.77
N ALA A 136 -47.58 12.93 -6.05
CA ALA A 136 -48.25 11.76 -6.63
C ALA A 136 -49.47 12.14 -7.49
N ALA A 137 -50.27 13.12 -7.07
CA ALA A 137 -51.40 13.62 -7.84
C ALA A 137 -50.96 14.41 -9.08
N SER A 138 -49.80 15.06 -9.03
CA SER A 138 -49.35 15.98 -10.06
C SER A 138 -48.49 15.35 -11.16
N VAL A 139 -47.89 14.17 -10.94
CA VAL A 139 -46.93 13.56 -11.88
C VAL A 139 -47.50 13.38 -13.30
N THR A 140 -48.78 12.99 -13.43
CA THR A 140 -49.45 12.79 -14.72
C THR A 140 -49.66 14.13 -15.43
N ALA A 141 -50.22 15.12 -14.73
CA ALA A 141 -50.46 16.46 -15.26
C ALA A 141 -49.16 17.19 -15.64
N TRP A 142 -48.05 16.89 -14.97
CA TRP A 142 -46.72 17.43 -15.28
C TRP A 142 -45.96 16.64 -16.34
N THR A 143 -46.51 15.54 -16.87
CA THR A 143 -45.83 14.65 -17.82
C THR A 143 -44.49 14.12 -17.28
N VAL A 144 -44.45 13.77 -15.99
CA VAL A 144 -43.24 13.31 -15.30
C VAL A 144 -43.01 11.82 -15.55
N LYS A 145 -41.80 11.50 -16.02
CA LYS A 145 -41.32 10.14 -16.21
C LYS A 145 -40.69 9.57 -14.93
N HIS A 146 -39.82 10.34 -14.29
CA HIS A 146 -39.11 9.94 -13.09
C HIS A 146 -39.09 11.08 -12.07
N TRP A 147 -39.19 10.75 -10.78
CA TRP A 147 -39.06 11.72 -9.69
C TRP A 147 -38.45 11.10 -8.44
N ALA A 148 -37.83 11.97 -7.64
CA ALA A 148 -37.41 11.70 -6.27
C ALA A 148 -37.63 12.96 -5.44
N ALA A 149 -38.03 12.80 -4.19
CA ALA A 149 -38.23 13.87 -3.22
C ALA A 149 -37.55 13.56 -1.89
N THR A 150 -37.14 14.58 -1.16
CA THR A 150 -36.70 14.45 0.24
C THR A 150 -37.02 15.70 1.05
N MET A 151 -37.16 15.52 2.35
CA MET A 151 -37.22 16.60 3.33
C MET A 151 -35.96 16.64 4.18
N GLU A 152 -35.37 17.83 4.28
CA GLU A 152 -34.11 18.08 4.99
C GLU A 152 -34.26 19.23 5.99
N GLN A 153 -33.65 19.07 7.17
CA GLN A 153 -33.50 20.12 8.15
C GLN A 153 -32.31 21.02 7.79
N THR A 154 -32.51 22.32 7.87
CA THR A 154 -31.47 23.35 7.73
C THR A 154 -30.71 23.51 9.04
N SER A 155 -29.57 24.19 9.00
CA SER A 155 -28.81 24.53 10.21
C SER A 155 -29.57 25.43 11.18
N GLY A 156 -30.62 26.14 10.71
CA GLY A 156 -31.47 27.00 11.53
C GLY A 156 -32.63 26.27 12.20
N GLY A 157 -32.77 24.96 12.01
CA GLY A 157 -33.87 24.17 12.57
C GLY A 157 -35.09 24.04 11.65
N ASP A 158 -35.30 25.00 10.74
CA ASP A 158 -36.35 24.92 9.72
C ASP A 158 -36.09 23.82 8.70
N CYS A 159 -37.14 23.34 8.06
CA CYS A 159 -37.11 22.26 7.09
C CYS A 159 -37.37 22.78 5.68
N HIS A 160 -36.80 22.08 4.70
CA HIS A 160 -36.97 22.37 3.28
C HIS A 160 -37.17 21.07 2.50
N LEU A 161 -37.84 21.18 1.36
CA LEU A 161 -38.16 20.05 0.49
C LEU A 161 -37.36 20.16 -0.80
N HIS A 162 -36.80 19.05 -1.25
CA HIS A 162 -36.24 18.91 -2.58
C HIS A 162 -37.09 17.96 -3.41
N LEU A 163 -37.31 18.32 -4.67
CA LEU A 163 -37.98 17.48 -5.66
C LEU A 163 -37.18 17.52 -6.97
N MET A 164 -36.61 16.39 -7.36
CA MET A 164 -36.02 16.21 -8.68
C MET A 164 -37.04 15.55 -9.59
N VAL A 165 -37.32 16.15 -10.74
CA VAL A 165 -38.21 15.58 -11.76
C VAL A 165 -37.50 15.46 -13.10
N GLN A 166 -37.80 14.38 -13.82
CA GLN A 166 -37.49 14.18 -15.23
C GLN A 166 -38.80 14.00 -15.99
N PHE A 167 -39.00 14.83 -17.01
CA PHE A 167 -40.18 14.82 -17.87
C PHE A 167 -40.06 13.76 -18.98
N THR A 168 -41.17 13.44 -19.63
CA THR A 168 -41.18 12.57 -20.83
C THR A 168 -40.48 13.21 -22.02
N SER A 169 -40.53 14.54 -22.11
CA SER A 169 -39.85 15.38 -23.10
C SER A 169 -39.50 16.75 -22.48
N ALA A 170 -38.65 17.54 -23.13
CA ALA A 170 -38.33 18.88 -22.63
C ALA A 170 -39.59 19.74 -22.53
N VAL A 171 -39.81 20.36 -21.36
CA VAL A 171 -40.94 21.27 -21.12
C VAL A 171 -40.48 22.72 -21.19
N ASP A 172 -41.39 23.61 -21.59
CA ASP A 172 -41.24 25.06 -21.45
C ASP A 172 -42.37 25.59 -20.55
N CYS A 173 -42.08 25.80 -19.27
CA CYS A 173 -43.08 26.24 -18.29
C CYS A 173 -42.49 27.13 -17.19
N GLY A 174 -43.32 27.93 -16.53
CA GLY A 174 -42.90 28.69 -15.35
C GLY A 174 -42.83 27.83 -14.09
N SER A 175 -41.94 28.17 -13.15
CA SER A 175 -41.85 27.47 -11.84
C SER A 175 -43.15 27.52 -11.02
N ALA A 176 -44.06 28.46 -11.33
CA ALA A 176 -45.39 28.53 -10.74
C ALA A 176 -46.25 27.26 -10.95
N ARG A 177 -45.96 26.47 -11.98
CA ARG A 177 -46.63 25.17 -12.23
C ARG A 177 -46.44 24.16 -11.09
N PHE A 178 -45.44 24.39 -10.23
CA PHE A 178 -45.03 23.48 -9.18
C PHE A 178 -45.25 24.06 -7.77
N ILE A 179 -46.15 25.03 -7.60
CA ILE A 179 -46.46 25.61 -6.28
C ILE A 179 -47.06 24.55 -5.36
N PHE A 180 -46.58 24.49 -4.12
CA PHE A 180 -47.09 23.62 -3.07
C PHE A 180 -47.40 24.48 -1.84
N GLU A 181 -48.64 24.41 -1.32
CA GLU A 181 -49.10 25.18 -0.15
C GLU A 181 -48.78 26.69 -0.24
N GLY A 182 -48.96 27.28 -1.42
CA GLY A 182 -48.63 28.70 -1.66
C GLY A 182 -47.12 29.01 -1.76
N VAL A 183 -46.26 28.04 -1.48
CA VAL A 183 -44.80 28.17 -1.58
C VAL A 183 -44.35 27.87 -3.01
N ARG A 184 -43.73 28.87 -3.64
CA ARG A 184 -43.11 28.72 -4.95
C ARG A 184 -41.73 28.06 -4.82
N PRO A 185 -41.42 27.01 -5.60
CA PRO A 185 -40.09 26.41 -5.54
C PRO A 185 -39.03 27.30 -6.19
N ASN A 186 -37.83 27.22 -5.65
CA ASN A 186 -36.61 27.68 -6.29
C ASN A 186 -36.12 26.62 -7.29
N ALA A 187 -35.93 27.02 -8.56
CA ALA A 187 -35.38 26.18 -9.61
C ALA A 187 -33.97 26.69 -9.97
N SER A 188 -32.97 25.80 -9.94
CA SER A 188 -31.57 26.14 -10.21
C SER A 188 -31.06 25.46 -11.49
N PRO A 189 -30.26 26.15 -12.34
CA PRO A 189 -29.67 25.58 -13.55
C PRO A 189 -28.46 24.67 -13.28
N ASN A 190 -27.95 24.64 -12.05
CA ASN A 190 -26.76 23.87 -11.70
C ASN A 190 -27.12 22.40 -11.42
N ASP A 191 -26.28 21.49 -11.90
CA ASP A 191 -26.32 20.12 -11.42
C ASP A 191 -25.85 20.07 -9.95
N TYR A 192 -26.28 19.01 -9.27
CA TYR A 192 -26.24 18.88 -7.81
C TYR A 192 -24.86 18.70 -7.16
N LEU A 193 -23.79 18.90 -7.93
CA LEU A 193 -22.41 18.88 -7.43
C LEU A 193 -21.53 19.96 -8.12
N GLY A 194 -22.13 20.89 -8.88
CA GLY A 194 -21.40 21.94 -9.60
C GLY A 194 -20.58 21.47 -10.81
N GLU A 195 -20.84 20.28 -11.37
CA GLU A 195 -20.19 19.79 -12.59
C GLU A 195 -20.90 20.23 -13.90
N GLY A 196 -22.01 20.95 -13.82
CA GLY A 196 -22.92 21.26 -14.92
C GLY A 196 -23.73 20.06 -15.44
N VAL A 197 -24.79 20.37 -16.19
CA VAL A 197 -25.52 19.36 -16.98
C VAL A 197 -24.67 18.98 -18.19
N CYS A 198 -24.20 17.74 -18.25
CA CYS A 198 -23.40 17.28 -19.37
C CYS A 198 -24.31 16.88 -20.54
N ARG A 199 -24.37 17.71 -21.59
CA ARG A 199 -25.19 17.42 -22.78
C ARG A 199 -24.88 16.06 -23.42
N ASN A 200 -23.62 15.62 -23.37
CA ASN A 200 -23.20 14.32 -23.91
C ASN A 200 -23.60 13.11 -23.05
N LYS A 201 -23.98 13.34 -21.79
CA LYS A 201 -24.37 12.30 -20.82
C LYS A 201 -25.53 12.77 -19.96
N LEU A 202 -26.55 13.34 -20.59
CA LEU A 202 -27.67 14.00 -19.91
C LEU A 202 -28.32 13.11 -18.84
N GLN A 203 -28.65 11.86 -19.18
CA GLN A 203 -29.25 10.91 -18.23
C GLN A 203 -28.33 10.65 -17.02
N GLN A 204 -27.02 10.64 -17.19
CA GLN A 204 -26.09 10.48 -16.06
C GLN A 204 -26.14 11.69 -15.11
N SER A 205 -26.25 12.90 -15.67
CA SER A 205 -26.44 14.13 -14.88
C SER A 205 -27.79 14.12 -14.15
N ILE A 206 -28.84 13.63 -14.79
CA ILE A 206 -30.19 13.46 -14.19
C ILE A 206 -30.14 12.44 -13.06
N ASN A 207 -29.57 11.25 -13.29
CA ASN A 207 -29.46 10.18 -12.29
C ASN A 207 -28.64 10.62 -11.07
N ARG A 208 -27.62 11.46 -11.27
CA ARG A 208 -26.88 12.08 -10.18
C ARG A 208 -27.77 13.03 -9.36
N GLY A 209 -28.64 13.81 -10.01
CA GLY A 209 -29.61 14.66 -9.31
C GLY A 209 -30.65 13.86 -8.54
N MET A 210 -31.15 12.78 -9.14
CA MET A 210 -32.03 11.82 -8.46
C MET A 210 -31.33 11.22 -7.24
N PHE A 211 -30.06 10.82 -7.37
CA PHE A 211 -29.28 10.32 -6.24
C PHE A 211 -29.05 11.37 -5.16
N TYR A 212 -28.80 12.63 -5.54
CA TYR A 212 -28.63 13.73 -4.58
C TYR A 212 -29.87 13.90 -3.69
N VAL A 213 -31.06 13.82 -4.28
CA VAL A 213 -32.33 13.96 -3.56
C VAL A 213 -32.65 12.68 -2.78
N TRP A 214 -32.34 11.51 -3.33
CA TRP A 214 -32.60 10.22 -2.67
C TRP A 214 -31.64 9.91 -1.50
N ALA A 215 -30.41 10.41 -1.53
CA ALA A 215 -29.40 10.06 -0.53
C ALA A 215 -29.76 10.57 0.88
N ASP A 216 -29.56 9.70 1.87
CA ASP A 216 -29.69 9.96 3.32
C ASP A 216 -28.52 10.85 3.77
N LYS A 217 -28.73 12.16 3.62
CA LYS A 217 -27.74 13.19 3.90
C LYS A 217 -27.81 13.61 5.37
N VAL A 218 -26.76 14.26 5.83
CA VAL A 218 -26.78 14.99 7.10
C VAL A 218 -27.90 16.04 7.01
N GLY A 219 -28.90 15.91 7.88
CA GLY A 219 -30.10 16.74 7.87
C GLY A 219 -31.34 16.09 7.25
N THR A 220 -31.24 14.93 6.58
CA THR A 220 -32.44 14.21 6.11
C THR A 220 -33.31 13.83 7.30
N LEU A 221 -34.58 14.28 7.28
CA LEU A 221 -35.52 14.02 8.37
C LEU A 221 -35.94 12.55 8.41
N ARG A 222 -36.36 12.11 9.59
CA ARG A 222 -36.96 10.81 9.82
C ARG A 222 -38.35 10.96 10.41
N LEU A 223 -39.27 10.12 9.95
CA LEU A 223 -40.59 9.98 10.56
C LEU A 223 -40.46 9.32 11.94
N PRO A 224 -41.49 9.41 12.81
CA PRO A 224 -41.51 8.69 14.09
C PRO A 224 -41.30 7.18 13.96
N SER A 225 -41.63 6.59 12.81
CA SER A 225 -41.36 5.19 12.46
C SER A 225 -39.87 4.86 12.24
N GLY A 226 -39.00 5.88 12.18
CA GLY A 226 -37.56 5.77 11.87
C GLY A 226 -37.23 5.80 10.38
N GLU A 227 -38.23 5.76 9.51
CA GLU A 227 -38.08 5.87 8.06
C GLU A 227 -37.61 7.26 7.64
N THR A 228 -36.71 7.33 6.66
CA THR A 228 -36.27 8.62 6.11
C THR A 228 -37.38 9.28 5.31
N CYS A 229 -37.53 10.60 5.41
CA CYS A 229 -38.40 11.41 4.56
C CYS A 229 -37.82 11.50 3.15
N VAL A 230 -37.85 10.39 2.43
CA VAL A 230 -37.41 10.21 1.04
C VAL A 230 -38.48 9.38 0.33
N ALA A 231 -38.95 9.85 -0.82
CA ALA A 231 -39.91 9.15 -1.66
C ALA A 231 -39.52 9.28 -3.12
N ALA A 232 -39.69 8.23 -3.93
CA ALA A 232 -39.33 8.25 -5.34
C ALA A 232 -40.10 7.21 -6.14
N ASN A 233 -40.20 7.42 -7.46
CA ASN A 233 -40.59 6.36 -8.40
C ASN A 233 -39.39 5.88 -9.25
N TYR A 234 -38.20 6.42 -8.99
CA TYR A 234 -36.96 6.12 -9.67
C TYR A 234 -35.82 6.13 -8.65
N GLU A 235 -35.24 4.97 -8.40
CA GLU A 235 -34.33 4.76 -7.26
C GLU A 235 -33.00 4.11 -7.67
N PRO A 236 -31.98 4.09 -6.80
CA PRO A 236 -30.76 3.34 -7.07
C PRO A 236 -31.02 1.85 -7.33
N CYS A 237 -30.21 1.24 -8.20
CA CYS A 237 -30.35 -0.17 -8.62
C CYS A 237 -30.16 -1.23 -7.52
N TRP A 238 -29.90 -0.82 -6.28
CA TRP A 238 -29.84 -1.72 -5.14
C TRP A 238 -31.12 -1.71 -4.29
N THR A 239 -32.14 -0.94 -4.68
CA THR A 239 -33.47 -0.99 -4.05
C THR A 239 -34.40 -1.91 -4.84
N GLU A 240 -35.58 -2.17 -4.30
CA GLU A 240 -36.60 -3.02 -4.92
C GLU A 240 -37.53 -2.25 -5.87
N ALA A 241 -37.23 -0.98 -6.16
CA ALA A 241 -38.07 -0.15 -7.02
C ALA A 241 -38.17 -0.70 -8.45
N ARG A 242 -39.34 -0.55 -9.06
CA ARG A 242 -39.61 -1.00 -10.43
C ARG A 242 -38.73 -0.29 -11.49
N ARG A 243 -38.35 0.96 -11.24
CA ARG A 243 -37.50 1.75 -12.13
C ARG A 243 -36.24 2.15 -11.37
N THR A 244 -35.08 1.75 -11.90
CA THR A 244 -33.81 2.00 -11.20
C THR A 244 -32.72 2.64 -12.06
N TYR A 245 -31.73 3.23 -11.40
CA TYR A 245 -30.51 3.75 -12.03
C TYR A 245 -29.24 3.28 -11.33
N GLN A 246 -28.15 3.19 -12.11
CA GLN A 246 -26.83 2.93 -11.58
C GLN A 246 -26.27 4.18 -10.88
N VAL A 247 -25.80 4.01 -9.65
CA VAL A 247 -25.05 5.04 -8.91
C VAL A 247 -23.55 4.79 -9.08
N LEU A 248 -22.82 5.82 -9.50
CA LEU A 248 -21.37 5.75 -9.61
C LEU A 248 -20.70 6.08 -8.27
N GLY A 249 -19.59 5.42 -7.94
CA GLY A 249 -18.90 5.60 -6.67
C GLY A 249 -18.39 7.02 -6.44
N LYS A 250 -18.22 7.81 -7.51
CA LYS A 250 -17.86 9.23 -7.43
C LYS A 250 -18.97 10.12 -6.83
N TRP A 251 -20.24 9.71 -6.89
CA TRP A 251 -21.36 10.52 -6.40
C TRP A 251 -21.45 10.55 -4.86
N PRO A 252 -21.49 9.41 -4.15
CA PRO A 252 -21.44 9.44 -2.68
C PRO A 252 -20.09 9.98 -2.18
N GLU A 253 -18.99 9.76 -2.91
CA GLU A 253 -17.69 10.35 -2.57
C GLU A 253 -17.72 11.87 -2.60
N ALA A 254 -18.40 12.47 -3.58
CA ALA A 254 -18.55 13.93 -3.67
C ALA A 254 -19.42 14.48 -2.54
N LEU A 255 -20.53 13.81 -2.19
CA LEU A 255 -21.37 14.21 -1.06
C LEU A 255 -20.61 14.12 0.26
N TRP A 256 -19.82 13.06 0.46
CA TRP A 256 -18.96 12.91 1.64
C TRP A 256 -17.89 14.00 1.72
N LYS A 257 -17.22 14.32 0.60
CA LYS A 257 -16.25 15.42 0.51
C LYS A 257 -16.87 16.79 0.81
N GLN A 258 -18.15 16.98 0.46
CA GLN A 258 -18.93 18.18 0.80
C GLN A 258 -19.50 18.16 2.22
N ARG A 259 -19.14 17.18 3.07
CA ARG A 259 -19.67 16.98 4.43
C ARG A 259 -21.19 16.77 4.49
N LYS A 260 -21.82 16.39 3.37
CA LYS A 260 -23.26 16.06 3.30
C LYS A 260 -23.57 14.62 3.70
N LEU A 261 -22.57 13.77 3.84
CA LEU A 261 -22.71 12.40 4.35
C LEU A 261 -21.80 12.20 5.56
N THR A 262 -22.28 11.45 6.55
CA THR A 262 -21.42 10.91 7.59
C THR A 262 -20.46 9.86 7.00
N SER A 263 -19.31 9.67 7.64
CA SER A 263 -18.34 8.64 7.22
C SER A 263 -18.95 7.23 7.23
N ALA A 264 -19.88 6.94 8.15
CA ALA A 264 -20.61 5.67 8.20
C ALA A 264 -21.57 5.49 7.00
N LYS A 265 -22.36 6.53 6.67
CA LYS A 265 -23.28 6.48 5.53
C LYS A 265 -22.52 6.41 4.20
N TYR A 266 -21.43 7.15 4.08
CA TYR A 266 -20.54 7.08 2.92
C TYR A 266 -19.99 5.66 2.73
N GLU A 267 -19.54 4.99 3.79
CA GLU A 267 -19.07 3.61 3.73
C GLU A 267 -20.16 2.65 3.24
N GLN A 268 -21.38 2.80 3.76
CA GLN A 268 -22.53 2.03 3.30
C GLN A 268 -22.76 2.20 1.79
N TYR A 269 -22.84 3.44 1.30
CA TYR A 269 -23.00 3.71 -0.14
C TYR A 269 -21.80 3.26 -0.97
N LEU A 270 -20.59 3.31 -0.42
CA LEU A 270 -19.41 2.83 -1.11
C LEU A 270 -19.53 1.35 -1.48
N PHE A 271 -20.02 0.52 -0.56
CA PHE A 271 -20.23 -0.91 -0.83
C PHE A 271 -21.44 -1.17 -1.74
N LEU A 272 -22.52 -0.40 -1.58
CA LEU A 272 -23.71 -0.53 -2.43
C LEU A 272 -23.42 -0.17 -3.91
N THR A 273 -22.61 0.85 -4.17
CA THR A 273 -22.24 1.26 -5.54
C THR A 273 -21.36 0.26 -6.29
N ARG A 274 -20.59 -0.57 -5.56
CA ARG A 274 -19.64 -1.56 -6.13
C ARG A 274 -18.62 -0.97 -7.13
N ASP A 275 -18.43 0.35 -7.13
CA ASP A 275 -17.52 1.06 -8.04
C ASP A 275 -16.30 1.57 -7.27
N GLY A 276 -15.11 1.07 -7.61
CA GLY A 276 -13.83 1.53 -7.06
C GLY A 276 -13.68 1.38 -5.53
N VAL A 277 -14.39 0.43 -4.92
CA VAL A 277 -14.50 0.21 -3.46
C VAL A 277 -13.14 0.27 -2.75
N LEU A 278 -12.14 -0.50 -3.21
CA LEU A 278 -10.84 -0.59 -2.54
C LEU A 278 -10.07 0.73 -2.48
N ALA A 279 -10.11 1.53 -3.54
CA ALA A 279 -9.37 2.80 -3.58
C ALA A 279 -10.04 3.84 -2.68
N ARG A 280 -11.36 3.96 -2.76
CA ARG A 280 -12.16 4.90 -1.96
C ARG A 280 -12.18 4.54 -0.47
N LYS A 281 -12.22 3.25 -0.13
CA LYS A 281 -12.15 2.78 1.25
C LYS A 281 -10.83 3.16 1.92
N ARG A 282 -9.71 3.08 1.20
CA ARG A 282 -8.41 3.56 1.72
C ARG A 282 -8.42 5.05 2.02
N ASN A 283 -9.06 5.86 1.19
CA ASN A 283 -9.18 7.29 1.44
C ASN A 283 -10.04 7.57 2.70
N LEU A 284 -11.16 6.84 2.85
CA LEU A 284 -11.99 6.91 4.06
C LEU A 284 -11.21 6.52 5.32
N ASP A 285 -10.48 5.40 5.24
CA ASP A 285 -9.71 4.88 6.38
C ASP A 285 -8.59 5.85 6.79
N ALA A 286 -7.90 6.46 5.82
CA ALA A 286 -6.88 7.47 6.08
C ALA A 286 -7.46 8.72 6.76
N VAL A 287 -8.66 9.17 6.38
CA VAL A 287 -9.33 10.29 7.04
C VAL A 287 -9.74 9.92 8.46
N ARG A 288 -10.31 8.72 8.68
CA ARG A 288 -10.67 8.24 10.03
C ARG A 288 -9.46 8.10 10.94
N GLU A 289 -8.36 7.57 10.43
CA GLU A 289 -7.10 7.45 11.18
C GLU A 289 -6.57 8.83 11.59
N HIS A 290 -6.65 9.82 10.70
CA HIS A 290 -6.27 11.20 11.01
C HIS A 290 -7.21 11.84 12.04
N GLU A 291 -8.53 11.71 11.89
CA GLU A 291 -9.52 12.23 12.84
C GLU A 291 -9.35 11.58 14.23
N ALA A 292 -9.08 10.28 14.29
CA ALA A 292 -8.77 9.57 15.53
C ALA A 292 -7.46 10.08 16.17
N ALA A 293 -6.40 10.25 15.37
CA ALA A 293 -5.13 10.78 15.87
C ALA A 293 -5.25 12.22 16.42
N LEU A 294 -6.08 13.07 15.81
CA LEU A 294 -6.38 14.40 16.33
C LEU A 294 -7.18 14.34 17.64
N ALA A 295 -8.16 13.44 17.74
CA ALA A 295 -8.93 13.23 18.97
C ALA A 295 -8.05 12.71 20.12
N ASP A 296 -7.17 11.75 19.83
CA ASP A 296 -6.18 11.24 20.80
C ASP A 296 -5.23 12.35 21.24
N ALA A 297 -4.73 13.18 20.30
CA ALA A 297 -3.86 14.31 20.63
C ALA A 297 -4.56 15.33 21.54
N ALA A 298 -5.82 15.68 21.25
CA ALA A 298 -6.61 16.57 22.09
C ALA A 298 -6.87 15.98 23.49
N LEU A 299 -7.11 14.67 23.58
CA LEU A 299 -7.28 13.97 24.86
C LEU A 299 -5.98 13.95 25.67
N ILE A 300 -4.83 13.70 25.02
CA ILE A 300 -3.51 13.75 25.64
C ILE A 300 -3.22 15.17 26.15
N GLU A 301 -3.53 16.20 25.37
CA GLU A 301 -3.35 17.60 25.75
C GLU A 301 -4.23 17.96 26.96
N ALA A 302 -5.52 17.62 26.91
CA ALA A 302 -6.45 17.85 28.02
C ALA A 302 -6.00 17.12 29.29
N THR A 303 -5.54 15.88 29.17
CA THR A 303 -5.02 15.09 30.30
C THR A 303 -3.73 15.69 30.86
N THR A 304 -2.80 16.09 29.99
CA THR A 304 -1.54 16.72 30.39
C THR A 304 -1.79 18.04 31.12
N LYS A 305 -2.69 18.88 30.59
CA LYS A 305 -3.11 20.13 31.22
C LYS A 305 -3.71 19.88 32.61
N ARG A 306 -4.61 18.88 32.73
CA ARG A 306 -5.23 18.50 34.00
C ARG A 306 -4.20 18.00 35.03
N LEU A 307 -3.25 17.16 34.64
CA LEU A 307 -2.23 16.63 35.54
C LEU A 307 -1.22 17.70 35.97
N ARG A 308 -0.78 18.57 35.05
CA ARG A 308 0.13 19.68 35.37
C ARG A 308 -0.51 20.77 36.23
N ALA A 309 -1.83 20.92 36.17
CA ALA A 309 -2.57 21.85 37.02
C ALA A 309 -2.78 21.34 38.46
N ASN A 310 -2.52 20.06 38.75
CA ASN A 310 -2.67 19.49 40.08
C ASN A 310 -1.33 19.55 40.86
N PRO A 311 -1.18 20.42 41.88
CA PRO A 311 0.07 20.59 42.63
C PRO A 311 0.44 19.37 43.49
N GLU A 312 -0.53 18.51 43.82
CA GLU A 312 -0.29 17.26 44.56
C GLU A 312 0.40 16.21 43.70
N VAL A 313 0.18 16.27 42.38
CA VAL A 313 0.69 15.28 41.40
C VAL A 313 1.90 15.81 40.63
N TYR A 314 1.94 17.12 40.32
CA TYR A 314 3.03 17.75 39.60
C TYR A 314 3.51 19.00 40.36
N ARG A 315 4.77 18.98 40.79
CA ARG A 315 5.47 20.15 41.34
C ARG A 315 6.45 20.66 40.29
N ALA A 316 6.50 21.98 40.11
CA ALA A 316 7.50 22.60 39.25
C ALA A 316 8.90 22.24 39.74
N PHE A 317 9.78 21.87 38.81
CA PHE A 317 11.14 21.52 39.16
C PHE A 317 11.98 22.79 39.40
N PRO A 318 12.94 22.76 40.34
CA PRO A 318 13.83 23.88 40.57
C PRO A 318 14.75 24.12 39.35
N ALA A 319 15.20 25.37 39.21
CA ALA A 319 16.25 25.74 38.27
C ALA A 319 17.55 25.02 38.66
N VAL A 320 18.23 24.45 37.65
CA VAL A 320 19.53 23.77 37.84
C VAL A 320 20.56 24.56 37.05
N PRO A 321 21.46 25.32 37.71
CA PRO A 321 22.38 26.23 37.03
C PRO A 321 23.20 25.57 35.91
N ALA A 322 23.64 24.32 36.11
CA ALA A 322 24.38 23.57 35.09
C ALA A 322 23.55 23.30 33.82
N ALA A 323 22.25 23.03 33.96
CA ALA A 323 21.36 22.80 32.82
C ALA A 323 20.98 24.11 32.11
N GLU A 324 20.84 25.21 32.85
CA GLU A 324 20.61 26.55 32.29
C GLU A 324 21.84 27.06 31.53
N ALA A 325 23.02 26.93 32.12
CA ALA A 325 24.29 27.24 31.46
C ALA A 325 24.48 26.39 30.20
N TRP A 326 24.14 25.10 30.27
CA TRP A 326 24.13 24.21 29.10
C TRP A 326 23.21 24.71 27.98
N LEU A 327 21.95 25.05 28.28
CA LEU A 327 21.02 25.61 27.29
C LEU A 327 21.51 26.94 26.71
N ALA A 328 22.13 27.78 27.54
CA ALA A 328 22.68 29.07 27.09
C ALA A 328 23.77 28.89 26.03
N THR A 329 24.54 27.80 26.06
CA THR A 329 25.57 27.53 25.03
C THR A 329 25.02 27.41 23.62
N PHE A 330 23.74 27.08 23.45
CA PHE A 330 23.08 26.96 22.13
C PHE A 330 22.67 28.32 21.54
N ARG A 331 22.85 29.42 22.28
CA ARG A 331 22.70 30.79 21.77
C ARG A 331 23.97 31.31 21.10
N GLU A 332 25.09 30.64 21.32
CA GLU A 332 26.39 30.97 20.75
C GLU A 332 26.74 29.99 19.62
N ASP A 333 27.43 30.48 18.60
CA ASP A 333 27.94 29.62 17.53
C ASP A 333 29.14 28.81 18.02
N ARG A 334 29.04 27.48 17.89
CA ARG A 334 30.08 26.54 18.28
C ARG A 334 30.24 25.46 17.23
N LEU A 335 31.45 24.95 17.07
CA LEU A 335 31.71 23.82 16.17
C LEU A 335 31.05 22.52 16.65
N ARG A 336 30.91 22.36 17.97
CA ARG A 336 30.28 21.21 18.62
C ARG A 336 29.54 21.67 19.86
N TYR A 337 28.36 21.11 20.09
CA TYR A 337 27.54 21.37 21.27
C TYR A 337 27.56 20.18 22.23
N PRO A 338 27.63 20.43 23.55
CA PRO A 338 27.64 19.36 24.54
C PRO A 338 26.26 18.71 24.69
N LEU A 339 26.24 17.43 25.10
CA LEU A 339 25.02 16.74 25.51
C LEU A 339 24.71 16.99 26.98
N LEU A 340 23.44 17.09 27.37
CA LEU A 340 23.06 17.02 28.78
C LEU A 340 22.86 15.55 29.18
N ILE A 341 23.64 15.04 30.13
CA ILE A 341 23.47 13.69 30.68
C ILE A 341 22.91 13.80 32.09
N VAL A 342 21.77 13.17 32.32
CA VAL A 342 21.04 13.22 33.58
C VAL A 342 21.04 11.84 34.21
N HIS A 343 21.79 11.69 35.28
CA HIS A 343 22.01 10.41 35.95
C HIS A 343 21.28 10.35 37.29
N GLY A 344 20.49 9.31 37.52
CA GLY A 344 19.93 9.05 38.85
C GLY A 344 19.02 7.82 38.92
N PRO A 345 18.46 7.48 40.10
CA PRO A 345 17.68 6.27 40.30
C PRO A 345 16.42 6.21 39.43
N SER A 346 15.87 5.02 39.22
CA SER A 346 14.56 4.88 38.56
C SER A 346 13.47 5.61 39.37
N GLN A 347 12.39 6.03 38.71
CA GLN A 347 11.22 6.68 39.31
C GLN A 347 11.48 8.02 40.03
N THR A 348 12.61 8.68 39.81
CA THR A 348 12.89 9.99 40.45
C THR A 348 12.38 11.20 39.67
N GLY A 349 11.68 11.02 38.54
CA GLY A 349 11.14 12.13 37.75
C GLY A 349 12.12 12.80 36.78
N LYS A 350 13.33 12.23 36.58
CA LYS A 350 14.37 12.77 35.68
C LYS A 350 13.85 13.14 34.29
N THR A 351 13.07 12.27 33.68
CA THR A 351 12.49 12.48 32.35
C THR A 351 11.53 13.66 32.33
N GLU A 352 10.69 13.80 33.36
CA GLU A 352 9.77 14.92 33.47
C GLU A 352 10.49 16.24 33.76
N TRP A 353 11.58 16.19 34.53
CA TRP A 353 12.46 17.34 34.70
C TRP A 353 13.09 17.76 33.37
N VAL A 354 13.69 16.83 32.62
CA VAL A 354 14.27 17.15 31.31
C VAL A 354 13.22 17.70 30.34
N LYS A 355 12.00 17.16 30.34
CA LYS A 355 10.89 17.70 29.54
C LYS A 355 10.58 19.15 29.88
N SER A 356 10.71 19.55 31.15
CA SER A 356 10.45 20.94 31.57
C SER A 356 11.46 21.95 31.02
N LEU A 357 12.64 21.49 30.57
CA LEU A 357 13.65 22.35 29.92
C LEU A 357 13.24 22.80 28.51
N PHE A 358 12.23 22.17 27.92
CA PHE A 358 11.82 22.38 26.53
C PHE A 358 10.34 22.74 26.42
N LYS A 359 9.99 23.57 25.43
CA LYS A 359 8.60 23.87 25.08
C LYS A 359 7.98 22.68 24.34
N ARG A 360 8.71 22.07 23.40
CA ARG A 360 8.21 21.00 22.50
C ARG A 360 9.33 20.02 22.11
N ALA A 361 9.94 19.35 23.09
CA ALA A 361 10.97 18.36 22.79
C ALA A 361 10.43 17.11 22.07
N LEU A 362 11.25 16.52 21.20
CA LEU A 362 11.02 15.17 20.71
C LEU A 362 11.56 14.15 21.71
N GLU A 363 10.67 13.40 22.35
CA GLU A 363 11.04 12.30 23.23
C GLU A 363 11.24 10.99 22.46
N LEU A 364 12.40 10.37 22.65
CA LEU A 364 12.79 9.11 22.03
C LEU A 364 13.14 8.09 23.12
N LYS A 365 12.33 7.04 23.25
CA LYS A 365 12.62 5.92 24.16
C LYS A 365 13.74 5.06 23.56
N VAL A 366 14.91 5.05 24.20
CA VAL A 366 16.08 4.27 23.74
C VAL A 366 16.09 2.90 24.37
N GLY A 367 15.93 2.78 25.69
CA GLY A 367 15.98 1.49 26.39
C GLY A 367 17.31 0.76 26.14
N SER A 368 17.22 -0.45 25.59
CA SER A 368 18.37 -1.30 25.21
C SER A 368 18.57 -1.40 23.70
N LEU A 369 18.19 -0.36 22.94
CA LEU A 369 18.36 -0.34 21.49
C LEU A 369 19.82 -0.08 21.11
N ASP A 370 20.33 -0.83 20.13
CA ASP A 370 21.63 -0.59 19.49
C ASP A 370 21.54 0.37 18.29
N ILE A 371 20.34 0.76 17.88
CA ILE A 371 20.08 1.65 16.73
C ILE A 371 19.16 2.79 17.15
N PHE A 372 19.29 3.94 16.50
CA PHE A 372 18.42 5.09 16.77
C PHE A 372 16.93 4.74 16.63
N PRO A 373 16.08 5.17 17.59
CA PRO A 373 14.64 4.92 17.54
C PRO A 373 13.99 5.43 16.25
N GLU A 374 13.01 4.70 15.71
CA GLU A 374 12.29 5.10 14.49
C GLU A 374 11.54 6.43 14.66
N GLY A 375 11.18 6.77 15.90
CA GLY A 375 10.59 8.07 16.27
C GLY A 375 11.41 9.27 15.83
N MET A 376 12.72 9.12 15.61
CA MET A 376 13.60 10.19 15.09
C MET A 376 13.14 10.72 13.71
N ARG A 377 12.35 9.95 12.95
CA ARG A 377 11.74 10.42 11.69
C ARG A 377 10.79 11.59 11.90
N ALA A 378 10.13 11.66 13.07
CA ALA A 378 9.20 12.72 13.43
C ALA A 378 9.90 14.03 13.83
N PHE A 379 11.22 14.02 14.04
CA PHE A 379 11.95 15.25 14.36
C PHE A 379 11.79 16.29 13.25
N ASP A 380 11.34 17.47 13.65
CA ASP A 380 11.12 18.61 12.78
C ASP A 380 11.62 19.86 13.52
N ARG A 381 12.54 20.60 12.91
CA ARG A 381 13.21 21.74 13.55
C ARG A 381 12.26 22.92 13.74
N ASP A 382 11.24 23.04 12.91
CA ASP A 382 10.24 24.11 13.02
C ASP A 382 9.25 23.83 14.18
N THR A 383 9.15 22.57 14.59
CA THR A 383 8.22 22.12 15.63
C THR A 383 8.91 21.83 16.97
N HIS A 384 10.14 21.30 16.94
CA HIS A 384 10.83 20.80 18.13
C HIS A 384 12.05 21.65 18.49
N ASP A 385 12.16 22.01 19.76
CA ASP A 385 13.23 22.83 20.34
C ASP A 385 14.32 22.02 21.06
N GLY A 386 14.19 20.69 21.09
CA GLY A 386 15.18 19.79 21.65
C GLY A 386 14.84 18.32 21.41
N ILE A 387 15.78 17.44 21.76
CA ILE A 387 15.63 15.99 21.71
C ILE A 387 15.91 15.40 23.09
N ILE A 388 15.05 14.48 23.54
CA ILE A 388 15.22 13.73 24.78
C ILE A 388 15.44 12.28 24.42
N LEU A 389 16.63 11.75 24.72
CA LEU A 389 16.93 10.33 24.69
C LEU A 389 16.62 9.74 26.07
N ASP A 390 15.45 9.11 26.18
CA ASP A 390 14.94 8.63 27.45
C ASP A 390 15.28 7.16 27.72
N ASP A 391 15.58 6.87 28.99
CA ASP A 391 15.91 5.54 29.53
C ASP A 391 17.05 4.85 28.76
N VAL A 392 18.18 5.53 28.57
CA VAL A 392 19.36 4.91 27.93
C VAL A 392 19.99 3.91 28.90
N ARG A 393 19.87 2.61 28.57
CA ARG A 393 20.34 1.51 29.44
C ARG A 393 21.77 1.06 29.15
N ASP A 394 22.41 1.62 28.12
CA ASP A 394 23.80 1.32 27.78
C ASP A 394 24.46 2.57 27.16
N LEU A 395 25.47 3.14 27.81
CA LEU A 395 26.17 4.34 27.31
C LEU A 395 26.97 4.08 26.03
N LYS A 396 27.22 2.82 25.69
CA LYS A 396 27.79 2.45 24.39
C LYS A 396 26.93 2.96 23.24
N PHE A 397 25.60 3.00 23.40
CA PHE A 397 24.71 3.58 22.40
C PHE A 397 25.04 5.05 22.10
N ILE A 398 25.34 5.85 23.13
CA ILE A 398 25.65 7.27 22.97
C ILE A 398 27.02 7.43 22.30
N ALA A 399 28.02 6.65 22.74
CA ALA A 399 29.36 6.66 22.16
C ALA A 399 29.37 6.28 20.67
N GLU A 400 28.67 5.19 20.29
CA GLU A 400 28.61 4.71 18.90
C GLU A 400 27.86 5.65 17.96
N HIS A 401 27.09 6.60 18.49
CA HIS A 401 26.32 7.55 17.71
C HIS A 401 26.68 9.02 17.98
N GLN A 402 27.88 9.27 18.48
CA GLN A 402 28.38 10.62 18.76
C GLN A 402 28.31 11.56 17.55
N ASP A 403 28.59 11.04 16.35
CA ASP A 403 28.55 11.78 15.09
C ASP A 403 27.13 12.25 14.75
N LYS A 404 26.13 11.44 15.11
CA LYS A 404 24.73 11.77 14.91
C LYS A 404 24.25 12.79 15.93
N LEU A 405 24.69 12.63 17.17
CA LEU A 405 24.26 13.42 18.31
C LEU A 405 24.83 14.84 18.32
N GLN A 406 26.10 15.02 17.95
CA GLN A 406 26.69 16.35 17.84
C GLN A 406 26.24 17.11 16.59
N GLY A 407 25.78 16.39 15.57
CA GLY A 407 25.45 16.95 14.27
C GLY A 407 26.68 17.53 13.55
N LYS A 408 26.45 18.12 12.37
CA LYS A 408 27.45 18.91 11.64
C LYS A 408 26.77 20.14 11.06
N TYR A 409 27.46 21.28 11.06
CA TYR A 409 26.92 22.55 10.55
C TYR A 409 26.73 22.54 9.03
N ASP A 410 27.46 21.70 8.31
CA ASP A 410 27.52 21.67 6.86
C ASP A 410 26.73 20.50 6.23
N THR A 411 26.24 19.55 7.04
CA THR A 411 25.61 18.35 6.48
C THR A 411 24.47 17.78 7.31
N ARG A 412 23.57 17.09 6.63
CA ARG A 412 22.49 16.32 7.28
C ARG A 412 23.02 14.96 7.70
N VAL A 413 22.82 14.63 8.98
CA VAL A 413 23.17 13.34 9.57
C VAL A 413 22.23 12.26 9.07
N GLU A 414 22.79 11.11 8.67
CA GLU A 414 22.03 9.93 8.24
C GLU A 414 21.69 9.02 9.44
N PHE A 415 20.40 8.80 9.68
CA PHE A 415 19.95 8.00 10.82
C PHE A 415 19.71 6.53 10.48
N ALA A 416 19.10 6.26 9.32
CA ALA A 416 18.97 4.91 8.79
C ALA A 416 18.88 4.90 7.27
N THR A 417 19.46 3.85 6.70
CA THR A 417 19.48 3.60 5.26
C THR A 417 18.99 2.20 4.96
N THR A 418 18.06 2.08 4.01
CA THR A 418 17.57 0.78 3.58
C THR A 418 18.72 -0.05 2.98
N PRO A 419 18.75 -1.37 3.19
CA PRO A 419 19.74 -2.23 2.55
C PRO A 419 19.65 -2.07 1.01
N GLY A 420 20.66 -1.41 0.43
CA GLY A 420 20.70 -1.01 -0.99
C GLY A 420 20.81 0.50 -1.24
N GLY A 421 20.82 1.36 -0.21
CA GLY A 421 21.08 2.80 -0.36
C GLY A 421 19.96 3.60 -1.00
N THR A 422 18.81 2.97 -1.28
CA THR A 422 17.73 3.59 -2.07
C THR A 422 16.82 4.50 -1.26
N CYS A 423 16.75 4.31 0.06
CA CYS A 423 16.02 5.20 0.97
C CYS A 423 16.85 5.41 2.24
N ALA A 424 17.48 6.57 2.35
CA ALA A 424 18.04 7.08 3.60
C ALA A 424 17.12 8.17 4.15
N TYR A 425 16.98 8.28 5.47
CA TYR A 425 16.44 9.51 6.05
C TYR A 425 17.53 10.25 6.82
N ARG A 426 17.60 11.55 6.56
CA ARG A 426 18.63 12.43 7.09
C ARG A 426 17.98 13.59 7.83
N LYS A 427 18.59 14.02 8.93
CA LYS A 427 18.13 15.16 9.75
C LYS A 427 19.29 16.11 9.98
N TYR A 428 18.98 17.41 10.05
CA TYR A 428 19.95 18.45 10.36
C TYR A 428 19.89 18.77 11.85
N LEU A 429 20.93 18.37 12.60
CA LEU A 429 20.96 18.43 14.07
C LEU A 429 21.98 19.44 14.62
N PHE A 430 22.58 20.27 13.77
CA PHE A 430 23.47 21.32 14.25
C PHE A 430 22.74 22.28 15.21
N ALA A 431 23.37 22.58 16.35
CA ALA A 431 22.79 23.42 17.40
C ALA A 431 21.40 22.97 17.89
N VAL A 432 21.10 21.66 17.86
CA VAL A 432 19.90 21.10 18.49
C VAL A 432 20.28 20.59 19.88
N PRO A 433 19.65 21.10 20.96
CA PRO A 433 19.92 20.58 22.29
C PRO A 433 19.46 19.13 22.43
N VAL A 434 20.35 18.28 22.94
CA VAL A 434 20.04 16.87 23.19
C VAL A 434 20.32 16.53 24.65
N ALA A 435 19.28 16.07 25.34
CA ALA A 435 19.34 15.61 26.72
C ALA A 435 19.15 14.09 26.79
N VAL A 436 19.87 13.44 27.68
CA VAL A 436 19.94 11.98 27.83
C VAL A 436 19.66 11.62 29.27
N THR A 437 18.67 10.77 29.54
CA THR A 437 18.40 10.24 30.88
C THR A 437 18.99 8.84 31.03
N ILE A 438 19.74 8.63 32.11
CA ILE A 438 20.36 7.34 32.46
C ILE A 438 20.08 6.96 33.90
N ASN A 439 20.02 5.65 34.16
CA ASN A 439 19.76 5.10 35.49
C ASN A 439 21.05 4.56 36.13
N ASN A 440 21.04 4.34 37.45
CA ASN A 440 22.17 3.72 38.15
C ASN A 440 22.51 2.31 37.63
N SER A 441 21.54 1.63 37.01
CA SER A 441 21.71 0.32 36.39
C SER A 441 22.12 0.38 34.91
N THR A 442 22.36 1.57 34.35
CA THR A 442 22.86 1.74 32.98
C THR A 442 24.23 1.07 32.84
N ARG A 443 24.44 0.34 31.75
CA ARG A 443 25.72 -0.32 31.44
C ARG A 443 26.74 0.69 30.92
N ASN A 444 28.02 0.38 31.13
CA ASN A 444 29.15 1.19 30.68
C ASN A 444 29.16 2.62 31.27
N LEU A 445 28.71 2.78 32.53
CA LEU A 445 28.74 4.07 33.23
C LEU A 445 30.15 4.65 33.37
N ASP A 446 31.17 3.80 33.38
CA ASP A 446 32.58 4.18 33.36
C ASP A 446 32.97 5.00 32.12
N PHE A 447 32.19 4.97 31.03
CA PHE A 447 32.40 5.82 29.86
C PHE A 447 32.28 7.31 30.19
N LEU A 448 31.54 7.64 31.24
CA LEU A 448 31.48 9.00 31.80
C LEU A 448 32.82 9.44 32.40
N ARG A 449 33.84 8.60 32.51
CA ARG A 449 35.16 8.97 33.03
C ARG A 449 36.28 8.60 32.06
N ALA A 450 36.21 7.38 31.51
CA ALA A 450 37.32 6.78 30.78
C ALA A 450 37.23 6.93 29.24
N HIS A 451 36.06 7.24 28.69
CA HIS A 451 35.89 7.34 27.23
C HIS A 451 36.40 8.69 26.71
N ASP A 452 37.15 8.70 25.61
CA ASP A 452 37.78 9.90 25.03
C ASP A 452 36.80 11.06 24.78
N TRP A 453 35.64 10.76 24.18
CA TRP A 453 34.61 11.73 23.85
C TRP A 453 33.63 11.97 25.02
N LEU A 454 33.03 10.91 25.57
CA LEU A 454 32.03 11.01 26.64
C LEU A 454 32.61 11.38 28.01
N GLY A 455 33.89 11.13 28.27
CA GLY A 455 34.57 11.55 29.49
C GLY A 455 34.86 13.06 29.51
N SER A 456 34.96 13.70 28.33
CA SER A 456 35.29 15.12 28.21
C SER A 456 34.12 16.04 28.59
N GLU A 457 34.37 16.96 29.52
CA GLU A 457 33.41 18.00 29.94
C GLU A 457 33.06 19.00 28.82
N ARG A 458 33.84 19.05 27.73
CA ARG A 458 33.52 19.87 26.56
C ARG A 458 32.41 19.26 25.70
N ASN A 459 32.20 17.95 25.77
CA ASN A 459 31.23 17.22 24.95
C ASN A 459 29.95 16.87 25.71
N ARG A 460 29.92 17.08 27.02
CA ARG A 460 28.75 16.81 27.85
C ARG A 460 28.73 17.63 29.14
N VAL A 461 27.52 17.84 29.64
CA VAL A 461 27.24 18.35 30.99
C VAL A 461 26.58 17.23 31.77
N LEU A 462 27.16 16.82 32.89
CA LEU A 462 26.64 15.75 33.74
C LEU A 462 25.88 16.34 34.93
N VAL A 463 24.62 15.94 35.10
CA VAL A 463 23.77 16.32 36.23
C VAL A 463 23.33 15.08 36.98
N HIS A 464 23.60 15.05 38.29
CA HIS A 464 23.20 13.96 39.18
C HIS A 464 21.85 14.28 39.86
N PHE A 465 20.95 13.31 39.84
CA PHE A 465 19.61 13.37 40.42
C PHE A 465 19.58 12.38 41.60
N PRO A 466 19.69 12.83 42.86
CA PRO A 466 18.74 13.76 43.49
C PRO A 466 19.35 15.07 44.02
N ASP A 467 20.58 15.43 43.64
CA ASP A 467 21.22 16.70 44.08
C ASP A 467 20.35 17.93 43.70
N ILE A 468 19.57 17.81 42.63
CA ILE A 468 18.53 18.76 42.19
C ILE A 468 17.43 18.96 43.25
N LEU A 469 17.02 17.89 43.96
CA LEU A 469 16.00 17.94 45.01
C LEU A 469 16.60 18.41 46.36
N ALA A 470 17.87 18.10 46.63
CA ALA A 470 18.57 18.53 47.85
C ALA A 470 18.93 20.03 47.83
N GLN A 471 19.27 20.60 46.67
CA GLN A 471 19.55 22.03 46.51
C GLN A 471 18.30 22.90 46.70
N ALA A 472 17.10 22.39 46.41
CA ALA A 472 15.84 23.10 46.69
C ALA A 472 15.53 23.24 48.19
N VAL A 473 16.14 22.42 49.05
CA VAL A 473 15.99 22.49 50.51
C VAL A 473 17.01 23.44 51.16
N CYS A 474 18.16 23.67 50.52
CA CYS A 474 19.24 24.49 51.10
C CYS A 474 19.09 26.02 50.93
N VAL A 475 18.08 26.50 50.18
CA VAL A 475 17.79 27.95 50.03
C VAL A 475 16.82 28.47 51.11
N LEU A 476 16.31 27.61 51.98
CA LEU A 476 15.56 28.01 53.17
C LEU A 476 16.37 27.67 54.43
N GLY A 477 17.03 28.69 54.98
CA GLY A 477 17.61 28.64 56.33
C GLY A 477 16.56 28.33 57.42
N PRO A 478 17.00 28.06 58.66
CA PRO A 478 16.32 27.18 59.59
C PRO A 478 15.13 27.88 60.25
N ILE A 479 13.91 27.50 59.87
CA ILE A 479 12.71 27.82 60.64
C ILE A 479 11.92 26.52 60.85
N VAL A 480 11.55 26.32 62.11
CA VAL A 480 10.80 25.20 62.71
C VAL A 480 11.64 24.01 63.20
N ARG A 481 12.43 24.28 64.25
CA ARG A 481 12.34 23.43 65.45
C ARG A 481 10.95 23.62 66.06
N ARG A 482 10.08 22.61 66.00
CA ARG A 482 9.09 22.22 67.03
C ARG A 482 8.08 21.24 66.44
N SER A 483 8.16 20.00 66.94
CA SER A 483 7.04 19.07 67.26
C SER A 483 7.42 17.62 66.94
N LEU A 484 8.42 17.08 67.65
CA LEU A 484 8.54 15.63 67.79
C LEU A 484 7.62 15.19 68.93
N GLY A 485 6.37 14.91 68.56
CA GLY A 485 5.43 14.13 69.36
C GLY A 485 5.79 12.66 69.25
N ARG A 486 6.13 12.09 70.39
CA ARG A 486 6.53 10.72 70.67
C ARG A 486 5.33 9.77 70.50
N VAL A 487 5.38 8.80 69.58
CA VAL A 487 4.56 7.56 69.69
C VAL A 487 5.40 6.35 69.25
N ARG A 488 5.26 5.29 70.06
CA ARG A 488 6.13 4.13 70.25
C ARG A 488 6.11 3.13 69.10
N PHE A 489 7.25 2.44 68.97
CA PHE A 489 7.39 1.14 68.32
C PHE A 489 6.51 0.08 69.02
N GLY A 490 5.70 -0.63 68.24
CA GLY A 490 5.11 -1.91 68.59
C GLY A 490 5.61 -2.97 67.62
N SER A 491 6.47 -3.86 68.10
CA SER A 491 6.90 -5.07 67.41
C SER A 491 5.88 -6.18 67.63
N GLU A 492 5.42 -6.85 66.57
CA GLU A 492 4.82 -8.17 66.73
C GLU A 492 5.11 -9.07 65.52
N ARG A 493 5.74 -10.22 65.81
CA ARG A 493 5.86 -11.40 64.95
C ARG A 493 4.62 -12.27 65.19
N VAL A 494 3.93 -12.70 64.13
CA VAL A 494 3.18 -13.99 64.07
C VAL A 494 3.08 -14.36 62.57
N SER A 495 3.81 -15.35 62.06
CA SER A 495 3.56 -16.80 62.01
C SER A 495 2.70 -17.26 60.81
N ARG A 496 3.04 -18.45 60.31
CA ARG A 496 2.50 -19.14 59.14
C ARG A 496 1.21 -19.89 59.48
N SER A 497 0.19 -19.74 58.64
CA SER A 497 -0.82 -20.74 58.24
C SER A 497 -1.54 -20.12 57.02
N GLY A 498 -1.88 -20.79 55.91
CA GLY A 498 -2.32 -22.15 55.71
C GLY A 498 -3.79 -22.11 55.28
N SER A 499 -4.09 -21.80 54.01
CA SER A 499 -5.38 -22.12 53.36
C SER A 499 -5.34 -21.74 51.87
N TRP A 500 -5.33 -22.76 51.01
CA TRP A 500 -5.61 -22.66 49.58
C TRP A 500 -7.11 -22.89 49.38
N VAL A 501 -7.84 -21.90 48.90
CA VAL A 501 -9.18 -22.08 48.34
C VAL A 501 -9.11 -21.70 46.86
N GLY A 502 -9.27 -22.72 46.02
CA GLY A 502 -9.33 -22.58 44.57
C GLY A 502 -10.68 -22.05 44.11
N MET A 503 -10.65 -21.12 43.15
CA MET A 503 -11.79 -20.87 42.27
C MET A 503 -11.36 -21.12 40.83
N ALA A 504 -11.83 -22.26 40.31
CA ALA A 504 -11.77 -22.62 38.91
C ALA A 504 -12.84 -21.84 38.13
N VAL A 505 -12.44 -21.18 37.05
CA VAL A 505 -13.36 -20.61 36.06
C VAL A 505 -13.48 -21.59 34.89
N ARG A 506 -14.70 -22.08 34.69
CA ARG A 506 -15.14 -23.01 33.64
C ARG A 506 -15.04 -22.39 32.23
N PRO A 507 -14.65 -23.15 31.19
CA PRO A 507 -14.97 -22.81 29.81
C PRO A 507 -16.28 -23.46 29.37
N VAL A 508 -17.17 -22.66 28.78
CA VAL A 508 -18.41 -23.07 28.12
C VAL A 508 -18.10 -23.73 26.78
N VAL A 509 -18.62 -24.94 26.60
CA VAL A 509 -18.66 -25.71 25.35
C VAL A 509 -19.98 -25.40 24.63
N PRO A 510 -20.01 -25.31 23.28
CA PRO A 510 -21.24 -25.56 22.55
C PRO A 510 -21.20 -26.92 21.84
N HIS A 511 -22.34 -27.59 21.98
CA HIS A 511 -22.71 -28.92 21.54
C HIS A 511 -22.45 -29.23 20.05
N ALA A 512 -22.05 -30.49 19.84
CA ALA A 512 -22.17 -31.21 18.59
C ALA A 512 -23.64 -31.53 18.30
N LEU A 513 -24.07 -31.33 17.06
CA LEU A 513 -25.26 -31.95 16.48
C LEU A 513 -24.79 -32.93 15.39
N THR A 514 -25.06 -34.19 15.67
CA THR A 514 -25.04 -35.33 14.76
C THR A 514 -26.21 -35.25 13.79
N MET A 515 -26.00 -35.50 12.49
CA MET A 515 -27.03 -36.06 11.63
C MET A 515 -26.45 -37.22 10.81
N GLN A 516 -27.23 -38.29 10.84
CA GLN A 516 -27.04 -39.59 10.21
C GLN A 516 -27.30 -39.54 8.71
N ASP A 517 -26.69 -40.55 8.09
CA ASP A 517 -26.96 -41.23 6.83
C ASP A 517 -28.26 -40.93 6.08
N HIS A 518 -28.11 -40.74 4.76
CA HIS A 518 -28.95 -41.43 3.78
C HIS A 518 -28.09 -41.83 2.58
N ALA A 519 -27.98 -43.14 2.40
CA ALA A 519 -27.50 -43.80 1.21
C ALA A 519 -28.57 -43.76 0.11
N LEU A 520 -28.13 -43.68 -1.15
CA LEU A 520 -28.81 -44.28 -2.31
C LEU A 520 -27.74 -44.57 -3.39
N LEU A 521 -27.45 -45.88 -3.53
CA LEU A 521 -27.33 -46.71 -4.74
C LEU A 521 -27.40 -45.98 -6.11
N ALA A 522 -26.84 -46.43 -7.22
CA ALA A 522 -25.89 -47.47 -7.64
C ALA A 522 -25.87 -47.34 -9.19
N SER A 523 -24.74 -47.58 -9.84
CA SER A 523 -24.66 -48.61 -10.90
C SER A 523 -23.37 -48.48 -11.70
N GLU A 524 -22.87 -49.67 -12.01
CA GLU A 524 -21.61 -50.03 -12.61
C GLU A 524 -21.66 -49.94 -14.14
N GLY A 525 -20.47 -49.94 -14.74
CA GLY A 525 -20.26 -50.03 -16.17
C GLY A 525 -18.79 -50.29 -16.49
N THR A 526 -18.39 -51.53 -16.23
CA THR A 526 -17.33 -52.32 -16.90
C THR A 526 -17.29 -52.05 -18.43
N ASP A 527 -16.24 -52.24 -19.22
CA ASP A 527 -14.88 -52.77 -19.19
C ASP A 527 -14.35 -52.61 -20.65
N ARG A 528 -13.07 -52.93 -20.89
CA ARG A 528 -12.42 -53.31 -22.16
C ARG A 528 -11.36 -52.37 -22.78
N THR A 529 -10.12 -52.82 -22.57
CA THR A 529 -9.07 -53.14 -23.56
C THR A 529 -8.44 -52.07 -24.47
N SER A 530 -7.11 -51.92 -24.28
CA SER A 530 -6.01 -51.46 -25.17
C SER A 530 -6.13 -51.79 -26.68
N PRO A 531 -5.29 -51.25 -27.62
CA PRO A 531 -3.94 -50.68 -27.46
C PRO A 531 -3.57 -49.45 -28.35
N HIS A 532 -2.33 -49.01 -28.17
CA HIS A 532 -1.50 -48.09 -28.97
C HIS A 532 -1.91 -47.79 -30.43
N ALA A 533 -1.98 -46.49 -30.78
CA ALA A 533 -1.29 -45.93 -31.94
C ALA A 533 -1.29 -44.39 -31.89
N CYS A 534 -0.12 -43.81 -32.05
CA CYS A 534 0.08 -42.38 -32.30
C CYS A 534 -0.17 -42.11 -33.79
N PRO A 535 -0.86 -41.01 -34.14
CA PRO A 535 -0.36 -40.22 -35.25
C PRO A 535 -0.20 -38.75 -34.88
N ARG A 536 0.99 -38.25 -35.22
CA ARG A 536 1.32 -36.83 -35.36
C ARG A 536 0.41 -36.21 -36.43
N SER A 537 -0.43 -35.25 -36.06
CA SER A 537 -0.89 -34.17 -36.96
C SER A 537 -1.62 -33.07 -36.19
N CYS A 538 -0.93 -32.35 -35.32
CA CYS A 538 -1.44 -31.05 -34.87
C CYS A 538 -1.19 -30.01 -35.97
N LEU A 539 -2.02 -30.05 -37.03
CA LEU A 539 -2.28 -28.87 -37.84
C LEU A 539 -2.86 -27.83 -36.88
N GLY A 540 -2.04 -26.82 -36.57
CA GLY A 540 -2.45 -25.71 -35.73
C GLY A 540 -3.65 -25.05 -36.35
N THR A 541 -4.80 -25.16 -35.69
CA THR A 541 -5.96 -24.31 -35.95
C THR A 541 -5.48 -22.88 -35.75
N MET A 542 -5.25 -22.16 -36.86
CA MET A 542 -4.94 -20.74 -36.80
C MET A 542 -6.03 -20.08 -35.97
N PRO A 543 -5.68 -19.25 -34.96
CA PRO A 543 -6.69 -18.50 -34.25
C PRO A 543 -7.46 -17.68 -35.27
N LEU A 544 -8.76 -17.95 -35.39
CA LEU A 544 -9.69 -17.15 -36.18
C LEU A 544 -9.54 -15.71 -35.68
N VAL A 545 -8.85 -14.89 -36.47
CA VAL A 545 -8.74 -13.46 -36.22
C VAL A 545 -10.14 -12.91 -36.48
N GLN A 546 -10.96 -12.82 -35.44
CA GLN A 546 -12.20 -12.05 -35.48
C GLN A 546 -11.79 -10.58 -35.66
N GLU A 547 -11.72 -10.14 -36.92
CA GLU A 547 -11.61 -8.72 -37.22
C GLU A 547 -12.90 -8.04 -36.77
N VAL A 548 -12.78 -7.14 -35.80
CA VAL A 548 -13.88 -6.27 -35.37
C VAL A 548 -14.16 -5.29 -36.52
N ARG A 549 -15.00 -5.70 -37.46
CA ARG A 549 -15.55 -4.84 -38.51
C ARG A 549 -16.82 -4.18 -37.98
N HIS A 550 -17.06 -2.94 -38.41
CA HIS A 550 -18.31 -2.29 -38.09
C HIS A 550 -19.48 -3.11 -38.66
N PRO A 551 -20.57 -3.37 -37.91
CA PRO A 551 -21.67 -4.22 -38.38
C PRO A 551 -22.32 -3.75 -39.69
N ARG A 552 -22.27 -2.46 -39.99
CA ARG A 552 -22.73 -1.90 -41.29
C ARG A 552 -21.73 -2.08 -42.46
N SER A 553 -20.58 -2.71 -42.25
CA SER A 553 -19.56 -2.96 -43.28
C SER A 553 -19.81 -4.27 -44.01
N LEU A 554 -19.11 -4.50 -45.12
CA LEU A 554 -19.09 -5.78 -45.84
C LEU A 554 -18.01 -6.72 -45.26
N ASN A 555 -18.18 -8.03 -45.42
CA ASN A 555 -17.12 -9.02 -45.19
C ASN A 555 -16.24 -9.16 -46.44
N PHE A 556 -15.11 -9.87 -46.36
CA PHE A 556 -14.16 -9.98 -47.48
C PHE A 556 -14.75 -10.64 -48.74
N ALA A 557 -15.52 -11.71 -48.58
CA ALA A 557 -16.16 -12.40 -49.70
C ALA A 557 -17.13 -11.45 -50.41
N THR A 558 -17.89 -10.70 -49.63
CA THR A 558 -18.84 -9.72 -50.11
C THR A 558 -18.16 -8.49 -50.75
N GLU A 559 -17.03 -8.03 -50.23
CA GLU A 559 -16.23 -6.98 -50.89
C GLU A 559 -15.75 -7.42 -52.27
N ARG A 560 -15.27 -8.66 -52.39
CA ARG A 560 -14.86 -9.23 -53.67
C ARG A 560 -16.05 -9.39 -54.62
N GLN A 561 -17.19 -9.83 -54.11
CA GLN A 561 -18.43 -9.96 -54.89
C GLN A 561 -18.87 -8.63 -55.48
N VAL A 562 -18.74 -7.52 -54.74
CA VAL A 562 -19.03 -6.16 -55.26
C VAL A 562 -18.14 -5.82 -56.46
N VAL A 563 -16.84 -6.18 -56.41
CA VAL A 563 -15.91 -5.93 -57.52
C VAL A 563 -16.21 -6.81 -58.71
N VAL A 564 -16.44 -8.11 -58.51
CA VAL A 564 -16.80 -9.05 -59.59
C VAL A 564 -18.09 -8.62 -60.28
N LEU A 565 -19.14 -8.30 -59.52
CA LEU A 565 -20.40 -7.81 -60.08
C LEU A 565 -20.22 -6.51 -60.89
N ARG A 566 -19.25 -5.67 -60.52
CA ARG A 566 -19.00 -4.40 -61.21
C ARG A 566 -18.10 -4.53 -62.44
N GLU A 567 -16.95 -5.19 -62.30
CA GLU A 567 -15.92 -5.30 -63.35
C GLU A 567 -16.22 -6.42 -64.35
N VAL A 568 -16.72 -7.57 -63.89
CA VAL A 568 -16.93 -8.74 -64.76
C VAL A 568 -18.35 -8.75 -65.34
N HIS A 569 -19.35 -8.42 -64.53
CA HIS A 569 -20.77 -8.52 -64.93
C HIS A 569 -21.39 -7.17 -65.32
N GLY A 570 -20.64 -6.08 -65.30
CA GLY A 570 -21.12 -4.75 -65.71
C GLY A 570 -22.34 -4.21 -64.96
N CYS A 571 -22.70 -4.77 -63.80
CA CYS A 571 -23.96 -4.45 -63.12
C CYS A 571 -24.02 -2.99 -62.65
N ALA A 572 -25.22 -2.39 -62.69
CA ALA A 572 -25.45 -1.07 -62.11
C ALA A 572 -25.37 -1.13 -60.57
N TRP A 573 -25.04 0.01 -59.93
CA TRP A 573 -24.82 0.01 -58.48
C TRP A 573 -26.03 -0.41 -57.65
N GLU A 574 -27.25 -0.16 -58.15
CA GLU A 574 -28.47 -0.57 -57.47
C GLU A 574 -28.76 -2.06 -57.57
N ASP A 575 -28.35 -2.70 -58.66
CA ASP A 575 -28.40 -4.15 -58.80
C ASP A 575 -27.37 -4.83 -57.89
N ILE A 576 -26.17 -4.24 -57.77
CA ILE A 576 -25.16 -4.72 -56.82
C ILE A 576 -25.69 -4.58 -55.38
N ARG A 577 -26.36 -3.46 -55.07
CA ARG A 577 -26.97 -3.21 -53.75
C ARG A 577 -28.06 -4.21 -53.41
N SER A 578 -28.87 -4.64 -54.38
CA SER A 578 -29.94 -5.61 -54.15
C SER A 578 -29.41 -7.03 -53.94
N ARG A 579 -28.26 -7.38 -54.54
CA ARG A 579 -27.63 -8.72 -54.47
C ARG A 579 -26.68 -8.90 -53.28
N VAL A 580 -26.22 -7.81 -52.67
CA VAL A 580 -25.22 -7.84 -51.60
C VAL A 580 -25.85 -7.54 -50.23
N ARG A 581 -25.33 -8.14 -49.16
CA ARG A 581 -25.72 -7.87 -47.76
C ARG A 581 -24.53 -7.46 -46.91
N ASN A 582 -24.75 -6.50 -46.00
CA ASN A 582 -23.73 -6.13 -45.00
C ASN A 582 -23.66 -7.18 -43.87
N LEU A 583 -22.75 -6.99 -42.91
CA LEU A 583 -22.58 -7.90 -41.76
C LEU A 583 -23.80 -7.96 -40.81
N ARG A 584 -24.79 -7.07 -40.95
CA ARG A 584 -26.09 -7.15 -40.26
C ARG A 584 -27.17 -7.87 -41.06
N GLY A 585 -26.88 -8.31 -42.29
CA GLY A 585 -27.90 -8.82 -43.20
C GLY A 585 -28.76 -7.74 -43.86
N GLU A 586 -28.39 -6.45 -43.73
CA GLU A 586 -29.12 -5.33 -44.34
C GLU A 586 -28.54 -4.99 -45.73
N ARG A 587 -29.30 -4.26 -46.55
CA ARG A 587 -28.81 -3.70 -47.81
C ARG A 587 -27.74 -2.62 -47.52
N PRO A 588 -26.53 -2.71 -48.10
CA PRO A 588 -25.48 -1.70 -47.90
C PRO A 588 -25.83 -0.39 -48.58
N SER A 589 -25.32 0.75 -48.10
CA SER A 589 -25.52 2.02 -48.80
C SER A 589 -24.69 2.07 -50.09
N LEU A 590 -25.21 2.76 -51.11
CA LEU A 590 -24.48 3.01 -52.36
C LEU A 590 -23.07 3.59 -52.13
N SER A 591 -22.97 4.53 -51.19
CA SER A 591 -21.70 5.17 -50.84
C SER A 591 -20.70 4.18 -50.24
N LEU A 592 -21.17 3.14 -49.54
CA LEU A 592 -20.31 2.07 -49.05
C LEU A 592 -19.81 1.20 -50.19
N LEU A 593 -20.68 0.78 -51.12
CA LEU A 593 -20.32 -0.03 -52.29
C LEU A 593 -19.26 0.66 -53.15
N LYS A 594 -19.50 1.93 -53.52
CA LYS A 594 -18.56 2.74 -54.29
C LYS A 594 -17.20 2.90 -53.59
N ARG A 595 -17.21 3.06 -52.27
CA ARG A 595 -15.98 3.18 -51.45
C ARG A 595 -15.22 1.87 -51.32
N VAL A 596 -15.94 0.74 -51.22
CA VAL A 596 -15.35 -0.60 -51.21
C VAL A 596 -14.67 -0.85 -52.54
N TYR A 597 -15.38 -0.62 -53.65
CA TYR A 597 -14.85 -0.76 -55.00
C TYR A 597 -13.61 0.11 -55.25
N LYS A 598 -13.71 1.44 -55.04
CA LYS A 598 -12.59 2.37 -55.23
C LYS A 598 -11.37 2.06 -54.35
N GLY A 599 -11.60 1.44 -53.21
CA GLY A 599 -10.54 1.06 -52.28
C GLY A 599 -10.05 -0.38 -52.42
N PHE A 600 -10.58 -1.18 -53.34
CA PHE A 600 -10.23 -2.58 -53.46
C PHE A 600 -8.86 -2.75 -54.14
N SER A 601 -8.02 -3.63 -53.61
CA SER A 601 -6.74 -3.96 -54.24
C SER A 601 -6.84 -5.34 -54.88
N GLN A 602 -6.79 -5.40 -56.21
CA GLN A 602 -6.83 -6.65 -56.97
C GLN A 602 -5.71 -7.61 -56.53
N ALA A 603 -4.46 -7.11 -56.42
CA ALA A 603 -3.31 -7.90 -55.96
C ALA A 603 -3.47 -8.54 -54.57
N LYS A 604 -4.25 -7.90 -53.66
CA LYS A 604 -4.49 -8.42 -52.30
C LYS A 604 -5.83 -9.14 -52.15
N GLY A 605 -6.67 -9.13 -53.19
CA GLY A 605 -8.04 -9.64 -53.15
C GLY A 605 -8.95 -8.98 -52.11
N ARG A 606 -8.60 -7.79 -51.62
CA ARG A 606 -9.35 -7.06 -50.57
C ARG A 606 -8.96 -5.60 -50.50
N ARG A 607 -9.78 -4.79 -49.83
CA ARG A 607 -9.46 -3.40 -49.50
C ARG A 607 -8.37 -3.31 -48.42
N PRO A 608 -7.20 -2.68 -48.67
CA PRO A 608 -6.20 -2.47 -47.63
C PRO A 608 -6.69 -1.39 -46.65
N TYR A 609 -7.03 -1.80 -45.44
CA TYR A 609 -7.37 -0.86 -44.37
C TYR A 609 -6.09 -0.17 -43.87
N LYS A 610 -6.02 1.15 -44.03
CA LYS A 610 -5.00 1.98 -43.39
C LYS A 610 -5.29 2.05 -41.89
N TYR A 611 -4.89 1.02 -41.15
CA TYR A 611 -5.04 0.91 -39.69
C TYR A 611 -4.37 2.05 -38.90
N GLN A 612 -3.57 2.89 -39.55
CA GLN A 612 -2.94 4.06 -38.95
C GLN A 612 -3.98 5.15 -38.58
N ASN A 613 -5.15 5.16 -39.24
CA ASN A 613 -6.20 6.17 -39.04
C ASN A 613 -7.44 5.65 -38.30
N CYS A 614 -7.41 4.43 -37.74
CA CYS A 614 -8.59 3.83 -37.10
C CYS A 614 -8.87 4.31 -35.67
N GLY A 615 -8.28 5.44 -35.26
CA GLY A 615 -8.41 5.97 -33.89
C GLY A 615 -7.77 5.10 -32.81
N ARG A 616 -7.02 4.05 -33.18
CA ARG A 616 -6.24 3.28 -32.21
C ARG A 616 -5.18 4.18 -31.62
N ARG A 617 -5.21 4.32 -30.29
CA ARG A 617 -4.22 5.08 -29.53
C ARG A 617 -2.81 4.59 -29.90
N PRO A 618 -1.84 5.50 -30.02
CA PRO A 618 -0.44 5.14 -30.27
C PRO A 618 0.00 4.02 -29.32
N VAL A 619 0.71 3.03 -29.85
CA VAL A 619 1.20 1.90 -29.05
C VAL A 619 2.17 2.46 -28.01
N LYS A 620 1.74 2.48 -26.74
CA LYS A 620 2.55 3.00 -25.62
C LYS A 620 3.92 2.32 -25.50
N ALA A 621 4.05 1.08 -25.94
CA ALA A 621 5.30 0.32 -25.98
C ALA A 621 6.09 0.61 -27.27
N THR A 622 6.58 1.84 -27.42
CA THR A 622 7.41 2.27 -28.55
C THR A 622 8.73 1.48 -28.62
N LYS A 623 9.46 1.54 -29.75
CA LYS A 623 10.78 0.88 -29.88
C LYS A 623 11.74 1.32 -28.78
N ALA A 624 11.74 2.61 -28.42
CA ALA A 624 12.55 3.16 -27.33
C ALA A 624 12.18 2.54 -25.97
N VAL A 625 10.88 2.41 -25.68
CA VAL A 625 10.39 1.76 -24.45
C VAL A 625 10.76 0.27 -24.42
N GLN A 626 10.64 -0.44 -25.54
CA GLN A 626 11.05 -1.85 -25.62
C GLN A 626 12.55 -2.02 -25.40
N LYS A 627 13.38 -1.18 -26.02
CA LYS A 627 14.85 -1.17 -25.80
C LYS A 627 15.18 -0.92 -24.33
N PHE A 628 14.53 0.05 -23.70
CA PHE A 628 14.70 0.33 -22.27
C PHE A 628 14.31 -0.87 -21.40
N LEU A 629 13.17 -1.52 -21.67
CA LEU A 629 12.71 -2.69 -20.92
C LEU A 629 13.73 -3.84 -20.99
N VAL A 630 14.29 -4.11 -22.18
CA VAL A 630 15.33 -5.14 -22.35
C VAL A 630 16.61 -4.75 -21.62
N GLN A 631 17.09 -3.51 -21.75
CA GLN A 631 18.28 -3.04 -21.05
C GLN A 631 18.14 -3.15 -19.52
N ARG A 632 17.03 -2.67 -18.96
CA ARG A 632 16.77 -2.80 -17.51
C ARG A 632 16.57 -4.24 -17.09
N LEU A 633 15.93 -5.07 -17.91
CA LEU A 633 15.84 -6.51 -17.64
C LEU A 633 17.22 -7.14 -17.52
N LEU A 634 18.10 -6.89 -18.49
CA LEU A 634 19.44 -7.47 -18.52
C LEU A 634 20.27 -7.06 -17.31
N ALA A 635 20.16 -5.79 -16.88
CA ALA A 635 20.83 -5.30 -15.67
C ALA A 635 20.22 -5.91 -14.40
N LEU A 636 18.90 -5.82 -14.22
CA LEU A 636 18.24 -6.18 -12.97
C LEU A 636 18.20 -7.67 -12.71
N ARG A 637 18.08 -8.51 -13.77
CA ARG A 637 17.98 -9.97 -13.61
C ARG A 637 19.22 -10.62 -13.00
N MET A 638 20.34 -9.91 -12.99
CA MET A 638 21.60 -10.34 -12.35
C MET A 638 21.58 -10.10 -10.84
N HIS A 639 20.83 -9.10 -10.37
CA HIS A 639 20.90 -8.63 -8.99
C HIS A 639 19.64 -8.96 -8.19
N CYS A 640 18.47 -9.08 -8.83
CA CYS A 640 17.19 -9.32 -8.17
C CYS A 640 16.21 -10.16 -9.01
N VAL A 641 15.06 -10.51 -8.41
CA VAL A 641 13.96 -11.14 -9.15
C VAL A 641 13.28 -10.09 -10.03
N CYS A 642 13.75 -9.96 -11.28
CA CYS A 642 13.21 -9.01 -12.24
C CYS A 642 11.89 -9.52 -12.85
N THR A 643 10.74 -9.10 -12.30
CA THR A 643 9.40 -9.41 -12.84
C THR A 643 8.92 -8.35 -13.84
N SER A 644 7.80 -8.60 -14.54
CA SER A 644 7.15 -7.55 -15.37
C SER A 644 6.70 -6.36 -14.54
N GLY A 645 6.24 -6.56 -13.29
CA GLY A 645 5.92 -5.47 -12.36
C GLY A 645 7.17 -4.69 -11.91
N THR A 646 8.31 -5.35 -11.76
CA THR A 646 9.59 -4.67 -11.49
C THR A 646 9.96 -3.73 -12.64
N LEU A 647 9.88 -4.23 -13.88
CA LEU A 647 10.14 -3.42 -15.07
C LEU A 647 9.10 -2.31 -15.27
N GLN A 648 7.84 -2.53 -14.87
CA GLN A 648 6.80 -1.51 -14.89
C GLN A 648 7.14 -0.33 -13.98
N ARG A 649 7.54 -0.60 -12.74
CA ARG A 649 7.95 0.44 -11.78
C ARG A 649 9.16 1.22 -12.28
N GLU A 650 10.16 0.51 -12.80
CA GLU A 650 11.36 1.12 -13.40
C GLU A 650 11.03 2.01 -14.61
N LEU A 651 10.14 1.54 -15.49
CA LEU A 651 9.70 2.30 -16.65
C LEU A 651 8.93 3.56 -16.24
N LEU A 652 8.05 3.45 -15.25
CA LEU A 652 7.33 4.61 -14.74
C LEU A 652 8.28 5.61 -14.08
N ALA A 653 9.19 5.16 -13.22
CA ALA A 653 10.10 6.02 -12.48
C ALA A 653 11.12 6.72 -13.39
N LYS A 654 11.71 6.01 -14.36
CA LYS A 654 12.79 6.56 -15.20
C LYS A 654 12.32 7.20 -16.49
N ARG A 655 11.14 6.84 -16.99
CA ARG A 655 10.63 7.32 -18.28
C ARG A 655 9.24 7.96 -18.19
N GLY A 656 8.57 7.94 -17.03
CA GLY A 656 7.21 8.45 -16.89
C GLY A 656 6.16 7.66 -17.69
N VAL A 657 6.52 6.48 -18.21
CA VAL A 657 5.64 5.69 -19.09
C VAL A 657 4.94 4.61 -18.28
N GLN A 658 3.61 4.67 -18.24
CA GLN A 658 2.80 3.63 -17.63
C GLN A 658 2.38 2.59 -18.68
N LEU A 659 2.93 1.37 -18.55
CA LEU A 659 2.51 0.18 -19.29
C LEU A 659 1.89 -0.85 -18.34
N ASP A 660 0.93 -1.62 -18.80
CA ASP A 660 0.45 -2.79 -18.07
C ASP A 660 1.46 -3.94 -18.18
N GLU A 661 1.51 -4.81 -17.16
CA GLU A 661 2.43 -5.94 -17.16
C GLU A 661 2.24 -6.86 -18.37
N SER A 662 1.01 -6.99 -18.88
CA SER A 662 0.73 -7.85 -20.02
C SER A 662 1.37 -7.31 -21.30
N ALA A 663 1.37 -5.99 -21.51
CA ALA A 663 2.10 -5.34 -22.60
C ALA A 663 3.61 -5.50 -22.43
N ILE A 664 4.15 -5.37 -21.21
CA ILE A 664 5.57 -5.62 -20.94
C ILE A 664 5.93 -7.08 -21.29
N ARG A 665 5.14 -8.07 -20.86
CA ARG A 665 5.35 -9.48 -21.23
C ARG A 665 5.33 -9.69 -22.73
N LYS A 666 4.37 -9.10 -23.45
CA LYS A 666 4.29 -9.17 -24.91
C LYS A 666 5.51 -8.51 -25.57
N ALA A 667 5.96 -7.37 -25.06
CA ALA A 667 7.16 -6.68 -25.54
C ALA A 667 8.41 -7.55 -25.36
N LEU A 668 8.62 -8.14 -24.18
CA LEU A 668 9.76 -9.02 -23.91
C LEU A 668 9.75 -10.29 -24.77
N ARG A 669 8.58 -10.92 -24.95
CA ARG A 669 8.44 -12.10 -25.81
C ARG A 669 8.79 -11.82 -27.27
N ARG A 670 8.42 -10.65 -27.78
CA ARG A 670 8.82 -10.20 -29.14
C ARG A 670 10.33 -10.03 -29.28
N GLN A 671 11.02 -9.75 -28.17
CA GLN A 671 12.48 -9.65 -28.10
C GLN A 671 13.15 -10.99 -27.73
N GLY A 672 12.42 -12.11 -27.78
CA GLY A 672 12.93 -13.45 -27.52
C GLY A 672 13.08 -13.84 -26.05
N TYR A 673 12.65 -12.98 -25.11
CA TYR A 673 12.73 -13.28 -23.68
C TYR A 673 11.46 -13.97 -23.17
N PHE A 674 11.65 -15.10 -22.50
CA PHE A 674 10.59 -15.92 -21.93
C PHE A 674 10.80 -16.08 -20.43
N TRP A 675 9.71 -16.21 -19.69
CA TRP A 675 9.76 -16.55 -18.28
C TRP A 675 10.02 -18.05 -18.13
N LEU A 676 11.28 -18.44 -17.96
CA LEU A 676 11.74 -19.83 -17.99
C LEU A 676 12.42 -20.23 -16.67
N PRO A 677 12.49 -21.53 -16.35
CA PRO A 677 13.27 -22.00 -15.20
C PRO A 677 14.74 -21.56 -15.30
N LYS A 678 15.30 -21.16 -14.17
CA LYS A 678 16.74 -20.90 -14.00
C LYS A 678 17.51 -22.19 -14.23
N ALA A 679 18.68 -22.10 -14.85
CA ALA A 679 19.56 -23.25 -15.00
C ALA A 679 20.24 -23.56 -13.67
N GLN A 680 20.01 -24.77 -13.15
CA GLN A 680 20.58 -25.22 -11.88
C GLN A 680 21.84 -26.08 -12.05
N LYS A 681 22.20 -26.43 -13.29
CA LYS A 681 23.36 -27.30 -13.56
C LYS A 681 24.66 -26.52 -13.37
N ARG A 682 25.32 -26.74 -12.24
CA ARG A 682 26.69 -26.27 -11.97
C ARG A 682 27.65 -27.02 -12.91
N LYS A 683 28.60 -26.30 -13.49
CA LYS A 683 29.79 -26.90 -14.10
C LYS A 683 30.78 -27.18 -12.98
N TYR A 684 31.28 -28.42 -12.89
CA TYR A 684 32.32 -28.80 -11.91
C TYR A 684 33.66 -28.91 -12.63
N SER A 685 34.71 -28.34 -12.02
CA SER A 685 36.10 -28.60 -12.41
C SER A 685 36.44 -30.09 -12.22
N ALA A 686 37.51 -30.56 -12.87
CA ALA A 686 37.95 -31.95 -12.76
C ALA A 686 38.24 -32.33 -11.30
N GLU A 687 38.94 -31.48 -10.55
CA GLU A 687 39.22 -31.64 -9.13
C GLU A 687 37.93 -31.81 -8.29
N ARG A 688 36.94 -30.93 -8.50
CA ARG A 688 35.65 -31.01 -7.80
C ARG A 688 34.90 -32.29 -8.13
N ARG A 689 34.97 -32.77 -9.37
CA ARG A 689 34.39 -34.07 -9.74
C ARG A 689 35.10 -35.22 -9.01
N GLN A 690 36.41 -35.16 -8.85
CA GLN A 690 37.18 -36.17 -8.14
C GLN A 690 36.88 -36.19 -6.64
N GLU A 691 36.78 -35.03 -5.99
CA GLU A 691 36.32 -34.93 -4.59
C GLU A 691 34.92 -35.53 -4.40
N ARG A 692 33.97 -35.16 -5.28
CA ARG A 692 32.61 -35.71 -5.29
C ARG A 692 32.61 -37.21 -5.48
N LEU A 693 33.44 -37.73 -6.39
CA LEU A 693 33.55 -39.14 -6.68
C LEU A 693 34.11 -39.93 -5.49
N ARG A 694 35.17 -39.42 -4.83
CA ARG A 694 35.75 -40.02 -3.63
C ARG A 694 34.72 -40.12 -2.50
N PHE A 695 34.04 -39.01 -2.21
CA PHE A 695 32.98 -39.00 -1.20
C PHE A 695 31.86 -40.00 -1.53
N ALA A 696 31.33 -39.96 -2.77
CA ALA A 696 30.23 -40.83 -3.17
C ALA A 696 30.61 -42.32 -3.12
N ARG A 697 31.83 -42.68 -3.53
CA ARG A 697 32.35 -44.06 -3.39
C ARG A 697 32.39 -44.50 -1.93
N SER A 698 32.88 -43.64 -1.02
CA SER A 698 32.93 -43.95 0.41
C SER A 698 31.54 -44.23 0.99
N VAL A 699 30.50 -43.53 0.54
CA VAL A 699 29.10 -43.77 0.97
C VAL A 699 28.55 -45.06 0.38
N VAL A 700 28.86 -45.34 -0.89
CA VAL A 700 28.37 -46.54 -1.58
C VAL A 700 28.95 -47.84 -0.98
N GLN A 701 30.19 -47.79 -0.48
CA GLN A 701 30.85 -48.91 0.20
C GLN A 701 30.22 -49.26 1.56
N LEU A 702 29.55 -48.32 2.23
CA LEU A 702 28.90 -48.60 3.52
C LEU A 702 27.67 -49.51 3.34
N SER A 703 27.50 -50.51 4.19
CA SER A 703 26.25 -51.27 4.29
C SER A 703 25.09 -50.34 4.71
N ARG A 704 23.83 -50.76 4.51
CA ARG A 704 22.67 -49.94 4.90
C ARG A 704 22.68 -49.63 6.40
N ALA A 705 22.97 -50.63 7.24
CA ALA A 705 23.06 -50.46 8.68
C ALA A 705 24.18 -49.48 9.08
N ARG A 706 25.39 -49.65 8.53
CA ARG A 706 26.52 -48.74 8.79
C ARG A 706 26.28 -47.33 8.29
N LEU A 707 25.58 -47.17 7.16
CA LEU A 707 25.20 -45.84 6.67
C LEU A 707 24.16 -45.18 7.58
N ARG A 708 23.18 -45.93 8.07
CA ARG A 708 22.17 -45.42 9.01
C ARG A 708 22.80 -45.00 10.34
N GLU A 709 23.77 -45.77 10.83
CA GLU A 709 24.55 -45.42 12.02
C GLU A 709 25.39 -44.15 11.80
N LYS A 710 26.13 -44.09 10.68
CA LYS A 710 26.99 -42.95 10.32
C LYS A 710 26.23 -41.69 9.88
N LEU A 711 25.00 -41.79 9.39
CA LEU A 711 24.18 -40.63 9.02
C LEU A 711 23.14 -40.38 10.11
N SER A 712 23.60 -39.93 11.28
CA SER A 712 22.69 -39.63 12.39
C SER A 712 21.76 -38.45 12.05
N PHE A 713 22.25 -37.48 11.28
CA PHE A 713 21.50 -36.29 10.89
C PHE A 713 22.09 -35.65 9.63
N SER A 714 21.27 -35.27 8.64
CA SER A 714 21.64 -34.43 7.51
C SER A 714 20.98 -33.07 7.67
N MET A 715 21.76 -32.00 7.82
CA MET A 715 21.24 -30.66 8.12
C MET A 715 21.82 -29.58 7.21
N ASP A 716 21.07 -28.50 7.07
CA ASP A 716 21.50 -27.29 6.36
C ASP A 716 20.60 -26.10 6.75
N GLY A 717 21.06 -24.89 6.46
CA GLY A 717 20.29 -23.67 6.53
C GLY A 717 19.43 -23.46 5.28
N VAL A 718 18.19 -23.01 5.46
CA VAL A 718 17.28 -22.65 4.37
C VAL A 718 16.72 -21.24 4.56
N LEU A 719 16.75 -20.45 3.48
CA LEU A 719 15.99 -19.21 3.38
C LEU A 719 14.64 -19.49 2.73
N LEU A 720 13.56 -19.47 3.51
CA LEU A 720 12.20 -19.50 2.98
C LEU A 720 11.74 -18.08 2.64
N SER A 721 10.90 -17.94 1.62
CA SER A 721 10.37 -16.64 1.17
C SER A 721 8.88 -16.51 1.48
N LEU A 722 8.53 -15.45 2.20
CA LEU A 722 7.14 -15.04 2.40
C LEU A 722 6.55 -14.56 1.06
N PRO A 723 5.29 -14.87 0.71
CA PRO A 723 4.65 -14.32 -0.47
C PRO A 723 4.60 -12.78 -0.45
N PRO A 724 4.73 -12.10 -1.60
CA PRO A 724 4.50 -10.66 -1.71
C PRO A 724 3.10 -10.26 -1.23
N ARG A 725 2.96 -9.01 -0.73
CA ARG A 725 1.64 -8.43 -0.39
C ARG A 725 0.86 -7.99 -1.64
N ASP A 726 1.56 -7.52 -2.67
CA ASP A 726 0.93 -7.13 -3.93
C ASP A 726 0.23 -8.35 -4.58
N PRO A 727 -1.05 -8.26 -4.97
CA PRO A 727 -1.81 -9.39 -5.51
C PRO A 727 -1.20 -10.00 -6.79
N THR A 728 -0.62 -9.18 -7.66
CA THR A 728 -0.07 -9.62 -8.94
C THR A 728 1.26 -10.32 -8.73
N ASP A 729 2.15 -9.71 -7.94
CA ASP A 729 3.41 -10.31 -7.54
C ASP A 729 3.18 -11.60 -6.73
N ARG A 730 2.15 -11.64 -5.86
CA ARG A 730 1.76 -12.85 -5.12
C ARG A 730 1.30 -13.96 -6.05
N ARG A 731 0.48 -13.65 -7.07
CA ARG A 731 0.04 -14.61 -8.08
C ARG A 731 1.21 -15.17 -8.87
N ASN A 732 2.14 -14.31 -9.28
CA ASN A 732 3.36 -14.71 -9.99
C ASN A 732 4.26 -15.60 -9.10
N TYR A 733 4.45 -15.20 -7.84
CA TYR A 733 5.20 -15.98 -6.85
C TYR A 733 4.59 -17.37 -6.62
N CYS A 734 3.27 -17.47 -6.46
CA CYS A 734 2.60 -18.75 -6.23
C CYS A 734 2.59 -19.64 -7.48
N ALA A 735 2.58 -19.06 -8.68
CA ALA A 735 2.59 -19.79 -9.94
C ALA A 735 3.97 -20.39 -10.29
N HIS A 736 5.05 -19.65 -10.02
CA HIS A 736 6.38 -19.99 -10.54
C HIS A 736 7.47 -20.12 -9.46
N GLY A 737 7.27 -19.53 -8.28
CA GLY A 737 8.31 -19.41 -7.24
C GLY A 737 9.52 -18.59 -7.68
N ASP A 738 10.60 -18.64 -6.90
CA ASP A 738 11.85 -17.88 -7.15
C ASP A 738 12.80 -18.56 -8.16
N GLY A 739 12.35 -19.67 -8.76
CA GLY A 739 13.13 -20.54 -9.66
C GLY A 739 13.03 -20.18 -11.14
N TYR A 740 12.36 -19.09 -11.49
CA TYR A 740 12.17 -18.64 -12.87
C TYR A 740 12.79 -17.25 -13.08
N MET A 741 13.14 -16.94 -14.32
CA MET A 741 13.58 -15.61 -14.73
C MET A 741 13.28 -15.35 -16.21
N TRP A 742 13.27 -14.08 -16.61
CA TRP A 742 13.25 -13.72 -18.02
C TRP A 742 14.61 -14.02 -18.66
N ARG A 743 14.62 -14.98 -19.58
CA ARG A 743 15.80 -15.35 -20.36
C ARG A 743 15.40 -15.85 -21.74
N GLN A 744 16.35 -15.85 -22.66
CA GLN A 744 16.19 -16.53 -23.95
C GLN A 744 16.37 -18.05 -23.74
N ARG A 745 15.88 -18.87 -24.68
CA ARG A 745 15.92 -20.33 -24.56
C ARG A 745 17.35 -20.88 -24.48
N GLY A 746 18.30 -20.30 -25.23
CA GLY A 746 19.72 -20.67 -25.24
C GLY A 746 20.54 -20.18 -24.04
N GLU A 747 20.03 -19.20 -23.28
CA GLU A 747 20.77 -18.60 -22.16
C GLU A 747 20.92 -19.52 -20.92
N ALA A 748 20.29 -20.70 -20.92
CA ALA A 748 20.39 -21.64 -19.81
C ALA A 748 21.83 -22.12 -19.54
N GLY A 749 22.68 -22.20 -20.58
CA GLY A 749 24.06 -22.69 -20.44
C GLY A 749 25.08 -21.62 -20.04
N MET A 750 24.68 -20.34 -19.98
CA MET A 750 25.60 -19.25 -19.67
C MET A 750 25.99 -19.27 -18.20
N GLU A 751 27.27 -19.34 -17.89
CA GLU A 751 27.81 -19.40 -16.52
C GLU A 751 27.30 -18.27 -15.62
N ARG A 752 27.25 -17.04 -16.14
CA ARG A 752 26.69 -15.87 -15.41
C ARG A 752 25.21 -16.01 -15.03
N LEU A 753 24.44 -16.88 -15.70
CA LEU A 753 23.03 -17.18 -15.41
C LEU A 753 22.84 -18.58 -14.80
N ALA A 754 23.86 -19.43 -14.89
CA ALA A 754 23.86 -20.83 -14.50
C ALA A 754 24.76 -21.01 -13.27
N GLY A 755 24.14 -21.15 -12.10
CA GLY A 755 24.83 -21.75 -10.96
C GLY A 755 25.86 -20.86 -10.28
N GLN A 756 25.41 -19.77 -9.67
CA GLN A 756 25.73 -19.43 -8.29
C GLN A 756 24.66 -18.42 -7.88
N ASN A 757 23.82 -18.80 -6.94
CA ASN A 757 22.74 -17.95 -6.49
C ASN A 757 23.36 -17.03 -5.42
N PRO A 758 23.55 -15.72 -5.65
CA PRO A 758 23.74 -14.81 -4.54
C PRO A 758 22.42 -14.75 -3.77
N TYR A 759 22.20 -15.74 -2.90
CA TYR A 759 21.14 -15.78 -1.90
C TYR A 759 20.99 -14.49 -1.06
N PRO A 760 22.01 -13.60 -0.92
CA PRO A 760 21.84 -12.34 -0.19
C PRO A 760 20.98 -11.25 -0.87
N SER A 761 20.70 -11.28 -2.17
CA SER A 761 20.03 -10.13 -2.83
C SER A 761 18.61 -10.38 -3.35
N GLN A 762 18.17 -11.63 -3.49
CA GLN A 762 16.94 -11.93 -4.26
C GLN A 762 15.63 -11.86 -3.45
N VAL A 763 15.64 -12.30 -2.19
CA VAL A 763 14.47 -12.17 -1.30
C VAL A 763 14.72 -10.97 -0.38
N PRO A 764 13.85 -9.94 -0.38
CA PRO A 764 13.99 -8.82 0.55
C PRO A 764 14.05 -9.31 2.01
N ARG A 765 14.85 -8.67 2.88
CA ARG A 765 14.99 -9.08 4.29
C ARG A 765 13.64 -9.16 5.01
N ALA A 766 12.72 -8.24 4.70
CA ALA A 766 11.36 -8.23 5.24
C ALA A 766 10.52 -9.49 4.89
N ARG A 767 10.92 -10.26 3.87
CA ARG A 767 10.25 -11.49 3.41
C ARG A 767 11.07 -12.74 3.66
N ALA A 768 12.29 -12.61 4.17
CA ALA A 768 13.18 -13.72 4.41
C ALA A 768 12.82 -14.40 5.73
N VAL A 769 12.68 -15.73 5.69
CA VAL A 769 12.44 -16.57 6.87
C VAL A 769 13.56 -17.62 6.96
N PRO A 770 14.66 -17.26 7.64
CA PRO A 770 15.80 -18.16 7.83
C PRO A 770 15.46 -19.27 8.83
N LEU A 771 15.81 -20.50 8.49
CA LEU A 771 15.51 -21.71 9.24
C LEU A 771 16.68 -22.70 9.10
N TRP A 772 17.09 -23.29 10.21
CA TRP A 772 17.98 -24.44 10.25
C TRP A 772 17.21 -25.68 10.69
N GLY A 773 17.46 -26.79 10.00
CA GLY A 773 16.88 -28.07 10.32
C GLY A 773 17.53 -29.19 9.54
N GLY A 774 17.10 -30.41 9.82
CA GLY A 774 17.69 -31.59 9.21
C GLY A 774 16.78 -32.80 9.27
N LEU A 775 17.22 -33.85 8.59
CA LEU A 775 16.50 -35.10 8.44
C LEU A 775 17.39 -36.31 8.71
N SER A 776 16.72 -37.42 9.03
CA SER A 776 17.28 -38.77 9.05
C SER A 776 16.19 -39.76 8.59
N GLU A 777 16.46 -41.07 8.65
CA GLU A 777 15.41 -42.06 8.41
C GLU A 777 14.24 -41.96 9.41
N GLY A 778 14.43 -41.31 10.57
CA GLY A 778 13.38 -41.05 11.56
C GLY A 778 12.48 -39.84 11.24
N GLY A 779 12.73 -39.11 10.15
CA GLY A 779 11.92 -37.96 9.72
C GLY A 779 12.68 -36.64 9.70
N PHE A 780 12.03 -35.54 10.08
CA PHE A 780 12.59 -34.19 10.04
C PHE A 780 12.45 -33.44 11.37
N ARG A 781 13.49 -32.68 11.75
CA ARG A 781 13.45 -31.77 12.90
C ARG A 781 14.03 -30.39 12.59
N THR A 782 13.39 -29.39 13.20
CA THR A 782 13.88 -28.01 13.19
C THR A 782 14.92 -27.84 14.29
N VAL A 783 16.05 -27.21 13.97
CA VAL A 783 17.07 -26.82 14.95
C VAL A 783 16.77 -25.41 15.46
N ALA A 784 16.63 -24.43 14.55
CA ALA A 784 16.40 -23.05 14.94
C ALA A 784 15.80 -22.18 13.81
N PHE A 785 14.95 -21.23 14.18
CA PHE A 785 14.68 -20.05 13.36
C PHE A 785 15.60 -18.91 13.81
N HIS A 786 16.15 -18.13 12.88
CA HIS A 786 17.06 -17.04 13.21
C HIS A 786 16.71 -15.74 12.48
N LYS A 787 17.25 -14.61 12.97
CA LYS A 787 16.90 -13.25 12.49
C LYS A 787 17.70 -12.84 11.26
N ALA A 788 19.00 -13.17 11.23
CA ALA A 788 19.90 -12.91 10.11
C ALA A 788 19.76 -13.96 9.02
N ARG A 789 20.25 -13.72 7.79
CA ARG A 789 20.15 -14.70 6.70
C ARG A 789 21.05 -15.92 6.89
N LYS A 790 22.13 -15.75 7.64
CA LYS A 790 23.11 -16.78 8.01
C LYS A 790 23.38 -16.70 9.50
N PHE A 791 23.90 -17.77 10.08
CA PHE A 791 24.41 -17.74 11.45
C PHE A 791 25.80 -17.12 11.49
N THR A 792 26.07 -16.37 12.55
CA THR A 792 27.44 -16.14 13.03
C THR A 792 27.94 -17.38 13.77
N ALA A 793 29.25 -17.52 13.94
CA ALA A 793 29.84 -18.61 14.72
C ALA A 793 29.32 -18.62 16.16
N GLU A 794 29.19 -17.44 16.79
CA GLU A 794 28.67 -17.29 18.16
C GLU A 794 27.21 -17.73 18.29
N GLU A 795 26.34 -17.31 17.36
CA GLU A 795 24.94 -17.72 17.36
C GLU A 795 24.81 -19.25 17.18
N TRP A 796 25.63 -19.84 16.32
CA TRP A 796 25.68 -21.28 16.13
C TRP A 796 26.16 -22.01 17.40
N CYS A 797 27.27 -21.55 18.00
CA CYS A 797 27.76 -22.08 19.28
C CYS A 797 26.66 -22.06 20.34
N ARG A 798 25.91 -20.97 20.46
CA ARG A 798 24.79 -20.85 21.41
C ARG A 798 23.70 -21.88 21.13
N VAL A 799 23.34 -22.11 19.87
CA VAL A 799 22.36 -23.14 19.47
C VAL A 799 22.81 -24.54 19.88
N VAL A 800 24.10 -24.86 19.73
CA VAL A 800 24.67 -26.15 20.13
C VAL A 800 24.75 -26.28 21.66
N GLN A 801 25.28 -25.26 22.34
CA GLN A 801 25.44 -25.24 23.80
C GLN A 801 24.11 -25.37 24.54
N THR A 802 23.07 -24.67 24.07
CA THR A 802 21.70 -24.77 24.60
C THR A 802 21.02 -26.12 24.32
N GLY A 803 21.70 -27.06 23.65
CA GLY A 803 21.22 -28.43 23.42
C GLY A 803 20.19 -28.57 22.31
N LYS A 804 19.89 -27.51 21.53
CA LYS A 804 18.87 -27.57 20.47
C LYS A 804 19.23 -28.56 19.36
N LEU A 805 20.50 -28.59 18.96
CA LEU A 805 20.97 -29.54 17.95
C LEU A 805 20.89 -30.98 18.47
N GLN A 806 21.33 -31.22 19.72
CA GLN A 806 21.23 -32.52 20.38
C GLN A 806 19.77 -33.00 20.45
N ALA A 807 18.86 -32.14 20.93
CA ALA A 807 17.44 -32.44 21.00
C ALA A 807 16.83 -32.78 19.63
N ALA A 808 17.23 -32.07 18.57
CA ALA A 808 16.78 -32.36 17.21
C ALA A 808 17.27 -33.72 16.71
N ILE A 809 18.52 -34.09 17.00
CA ILE A 809 19.09 -35.40 16.64
C ILE A 809 18.37 -36.52 17.42
N THR A 810 18.30 -36.43 18.75
CA THR A 810 17.69 -37.46 19.59
C THR A 810 16.21 -37.68 19.25
N ALA A 811 15.46 -36.63 18.92
CA ALA A 811 14.05 -36.72 18.54
C ALA A 811 13.80 -37.45 17.20
N LEU A 812 14.85 -37.80 16.46
CA LEU A 812 14.81 -38.60 15.24
C LEU A 812 15.24 -40.05 15.46
N GLN A 813 15.41 -40.48 16.71
CA GLN A 813 15.74 -41.86 17.08
C GLN A 813 16.98 -42.39 16.32
N PRO A 814 18.14 -41.74 16.50
CA PRO A 814 19.39 -42.20 15.89
C PRO A 814 19.75 -43.60 16.42
N VAL A 815 20.55 -44.35 15.67
CA VAL A 815 21.01 -45.70 16.09
C VAL A 815 21.71 -45.64 17.45
N GLN A 816 22.57 -44.64 17.64
CA GLN A 816 23.23 -44.39 18.93
C GLN A 816 22.45 -43.33 19.71
N ARG A 817 21.73 -43.74 20.76
CA ARG A 817 20.79 -42.87 21.51
C ARG A 817 21.46 -41.66 22.18
N HIS A 818 22.71 -41.80 22.62
CA HIS A 818 23.46 -40.79 23.38
C HIS A 818 24.72 -40.26 22.65
N GLY A 819 24.87 -40.62 21.38
CA GLY A 819 26.06 -40.33 20.56
C GLY A 819 27.16 -41.40 20.71
N PRO A 820 28.31 -41.21 20.02
CA PRO A 820 28.64 -40.08 19.16
C PRO A 820 27.79 -39.97 17.88
N TRP A 821 27.34 -38.76 17.56
CA TRP A 821 26.56 -38.51 16.35
C TRP A 821 27.41 -37.95 15.22
N LYS A 822 27.16 -38.44 14.02
CA LYS A 822 27.78 -37.96 12.79
C LYS A 822 26.75 -37.15 12.00
N VAL A 823 27.03 -35.86 11.81
CA VAL A 823 26.11 -34.89 11.21
C VAL A 823 26.63 -34.45 9.85
N LEU A 824 25.92 -34.82 8.79
CA LEU A 824 26.21 -34.40 7.43
C LEU A 824 25.72 -32.97 7.23
N CYS A 825 26.62 -32.06 6.87
CA CYS A 825 26.31 -30.65 6.62
C CYS A 825 27.22 -30.10 5.51
N ASP A 826 26.87 -28.94 4.98
CA ASP A 826 27.71 -28.23 4.04
C ASP A 826 28.93 -27.61 4.75
N ASN A 827 29.75 -26.87 3.99
CA ASN A 827 30.98 -26.29 4.52
C ASN A 827 30.80 -24.81 4.91
N GLU A 828 29.67 -24.42 5.51
CA GLU A 828 29.48 -23.05 5.99
C GLU A 828 30.56 -22.66 7.01
N ALA A 829 31.18 -21.49 6.81
CA ALA A 829 32.34 -21.06 7.60
C ALA A 829 32.08 -21.02 9.12
N CYS A 830 30.86 -20.69 9.55
CA CYS A 830 30.51 -20.65 10.97
C CYS A 830 30.67 -22.02 11.65
N LEU A 831 30.40 -23.12 10.94
CA LEU A 831 30.48 -24.49 11.45
C LEU A 831 31.90 -24.96 11.72
N HIS A 832 32.88 -24.40 10.99
CA HIS A 832 34.28 -24.83 11.01
C HIS A 832 35.19 -23.93 11.85
N THR A 833 34.63 -23.03 12.66
CA THR A 833 35.42 -22.30 13.65
C THR A 833 35.87 -23.22 14.79
N ALA A 834 36.98 -22.91 15.45
CA ALA A 834 37.48 -23.69 16.59
C ALA A 834 36.42 -23.77 17.71
N ALA A 835 35.76 -22.65 18.03
CA ALA A 835 34.69 -22.58 19.01
C ALA A 835 33.49 -23.48 18.64
N SER A 836 33.11 -23.54 17.37
CA SER A 836 32.01 -24.39 16.92
C SER A 836 32.37 -25.87 17.00
N ARG A 837 33.59 -26.25 16.60
CA ARG A 837 34.09 -27.62 16.77
C ARG A 837 34.09 -28.05 18.23
N HIS A 838 34.58 -27.18 19.12
CA HIS A 838 34.61 -27.45 20.56
C HIS A 838 33.19 -27.61 21.14
N ALA A 839 32.28 -26.69 20.80
CA ALA A 839 30.89 -26.75 21.25
C ALA A 839 30.17 -28.03 20.78
N MET A 840 30.42 -28.49 19.54
CA MET A 840 29.85 -29.73 19.02
C MET A 840 30.49 -30.97 19.66
N ALA A 841 31.81 -30.97 19.86
CA ALA A 841 32.52 -32.05 20.52
C ALA A 841 32.04 -32.26 21.96
N ALA A 842 31.81 -31.17 22.71
CA ALA A 842 31.22 -31.20 24.05
C ALA A 842 29.80 -31.78 24.10
N LYS A 843 29.14 -31.94 22.94
CA LYS A 843 27.82 -32.57 22.79
C LYS A 843 27.89 -33.92 22.05
N ASN A 844 29.07 -34.53 21.93
CA ASN A 844 29.30 -35.78 21.20
C ASN A 844 28.89 -35.72 19.72
N ILE A 845 29.04 -34.55 19.07
CA ILE A 845 28.69 -34.34 17.67
C ILE A 845 29.96 -34.14 16.84
N THR A 846 30.12 -34.93 15.78
CA THR A 846 31.14 -34.70 14.75
C THR A 846 30.48 -34.36 13.41
N LEU A 847 31.00 -33.34 12.73
CA LEU A 847 30.58 -33.04 11.36
C LEU A 847 31.14 -34.08 10.38
N TRP A 848 30.30 -34.48 9.43
CA TRP A 848 30.67 -35.23 8.25
C TRP A 848 30.65 -34.26 7.05
N PRO A 849 31.83 -33.80 6.58
CA PRO A 849 31.89 -32.77 5.54
C PRO A 849 31.43 -33.31 4.19
N VAL A 850 30.73 -32.46 3.43
CA VAL A 850 30.32 -32.71 2.05
C VAL A 850 31.30 -32.01 1.09
N PRO A 851 31.63 -32.58 -0.08
CA PRO A 851 32.43 -31.89 -1.09
C PRO A 851 31.84 -30.52 -1.44
N ALA A 852 32.69 -29.50 -1.60
CA ALA A 852 32.20 -28.15 -1.85
C ALA A 852 31.30 -28.09 -3.09
N SER A 853 30.36 -27.16 -3.09
CA SER A 853 29.41 -26.97 -4.21
C SER A 853 28.55 -28.18 -4.55
N SER A 854 28.29 -29.10 -3.60
CA SER A 854 27.55 -30.34 -3.85
C SER A 854 26.23 -30.45 -3.07
N PRO A 855 25.25 -29.55 -3.31
CA PRO A 855 23.97 -29.59 -2.62
C PRO A 855 23.17 -30.88 -2.92
N ASP A 856 23.41 -31.52 -4.06
CA ASP A 856 22.80 -32.80 -4.40
C ASP A 856 23.31 -33.96 -3.53
N LEU A 857 24.47 -33.81 -2.88
CA LEU A 857 25.02 -34.75 -1.92
C LEU A 857 24.62 -34.43 -0.46
N ASN A 858 23.79 -33.41 -0.22
CA ASN A 858 23.17 -33.16 1.08
C ASN A 858 21.65 -33.46 1.00
N PRO A 859 21.17 -34.61 1.52
CA PRO A 859 19.77 -35.02 1.43
C PRO A 859 18.75 -33.94 1.83
N VAL A 860 19.05 -33.13 2.84
CA VAL A 860 18.15 -32.06 3.32
C VAL A 860 17.79 -31.04 2.23
N GLU A 861 18.64 -30.82 1.22
CA GLU A 861 18.34 -29.91 0.11
C GLU A 861 17.13 -30.38 -0.73
N LYS A 862 16.99 -31.70 -0.93
CA LYS A 862 15.80 -32.28 -1.58
C LYS A 862 14.55 -32.03 -0.74
N PHE A 863 14.67 -32.10 0.59
CA PHE A 863 13.58 -31.81 1.50
C PHE A 863 13.20 -30.33 1.48
N TRP A 864 14.17 -29.41 1.43
CA TRP A 864 13.92 -27.98 1.24
C TRP A 864 13.21 -27.67 -0.08
N ALA A 865 13.59 -28.34 -1.17
CA ALA A 865 12.87 -28.23 -2.43
C ALA A 865 11.42 -28.71 -2.33
N TRP A 866 11.16 -29.79 -1.60
CA TRP A 866 9.80 -30.26 -1.31
C TRP A 866 9.01 -29.27 -0.44
N LEU A 867 9.59 -28.80 0.66
CA LEU A 867 8.95 -27.86 1.59
C LEU A 867 8.54 -26.56 0.89
N ARG A 868 9.44 -25.97 0.10
CA ARG A 868 9.13 -24.76 -0.69
C ARG A 868 7.98 -25.01 -1.67
N ARG A 869 7.91 -26.18 -2.32
CA ARG A 869 6.78 -26.54 -3.20
C ARG A 869 5.47 -26.67 -2.42
N ARG A 870 5.49 -27.30 -1.25
CA ARG A 870 4.30 -27.48 -0.41
C ARG A 870 3.77 -26.15 0.12
N LEU A 871 4.65 -25.27 0.62
CA LEU A 871 4.26 -23.94 1.09
C LEU A 871 3.64 -23.10 -0.03
N ARG A 872 4.25 -23.08 -1.23
CA ARG A 872 3.67 -22.39 -2.39
C ARG A 872 2.32 -22.94 -2.81
N HIS A 873 2.10 -24.24 -2.70
CA HIS A 873 0.82 -24.86 -2.99
C HIS A 873 -0.27 -24.35 -2.03
N LEU A 874 0.01 -24.30 -0.72
CA LEU A 874 -0.90 -23.74 0.28
C LEU A 874 -1.18 -22.24 0.00
N ASP A 875 -0.16 -21.47 -0.36
CA ASP A 875 -0.33 -20.06 -0.72
C ASP A 875 -1.18 -19.89 -2.00
N ARG A 876 -1.09 -20.83 -2.95
CA ARG A 876 -1.92 -20.87 -4.16
C ARG A 876 -3.37 -21.23 -3.82
N GLU A 877 -3.61 -22.12 -2.86
CA GLU A 877 -4.96 -22.41 -2.36
C GLU A 877 -5.57 -21.20 -1.66
N ASP A 878 -4.81 -20.50 -0.83
CA ASP A 878 -5.25 -19.25 -0.22
C ASP A 878 -5.61 -18.19 -1.28
N LEU A 879 -4.79 -18.07 -2.32
CA LEU A 879 -5.10 -17.19 -3.46
C LEU A 879 -6.39 -17.58 -4.19
N ARG A 880 -6.61 -18.87 -4.44
CA ARG A 880 -7.86 -19.37 -5.06
C ARG A 880 -9.08 -19.05 -4.19
N ARG A 881 -8.93 -19.16 -2.88
CA ARG A 881 -9.93 -18.80 -1.87
C ARG A 881 -10.00 -17.30 -1.56
N LYS A 882 -9.27 -16.46 -2.32
CA LYS A 882 -9.22 -15.00 -2.15
C LYS A 882 -8.81 -14.53 -0.73
N ARG A 883 -8.06 -15.35 0.00
CA ARG A 883 -7.57 -15.01 1.35
C ARG A 883 -6.44 -13.97 1.27
N PRO A 884 -6.33 -13.04 2.24
CA PRO A 884 -5.24 -12.08 2.29
C PRO A 884 -3.86 -12.75 2.44
N PRO A 885 -2.76 -12.06 2.11
CA PRO A 885 -1.41 -12.56 2.36
C PRO A 885 -1.16 -12.67 3.86
N ILE A 886 -0.60 -13.80 4.30
CA ILE A 886 -0.31 -14.03 5.72
C ILE A 886 0.92 -13.24 6.19
N GLY A 887 0.91 -12.81 7.45
CA GLY A 887 2.03 -12.14 8.10
C GLY A 887 3.18 -13.10 8.45
N MET A 888 4.33 -12.54 8.87
CA MET A 888 5.55 -13.29 9.21
C MET A 888 5.32 -14.34 10.31
N LEU A 889 4.60 -13.98 11.39
CA LEU A 889 4.30 -14.90 12.49
C LEU A 889 3.42 -16.06 12.03
N ALA A 890 2.34 -15.76 11.30
CA ALA A 890 1.45 -16.76 10.72
C ALA A 890 2.17 -17.67 9.72
N PHE A 891 3.14 -17.14 8.95
CA PHE A 891 3.96 -17.95 8.05
C PHE A 891 4.89 -18.89 8.81
N LYS A 892 5.56 -18.43 9.88
CA LYS A 892 6.37 -19.31 10.74
C LYS A 892 5.51 -20.42 11.37
N ALA A 893 4.31 -20.08 11.85
CA ALA A 893 3.36 -21.07 12.37
C ALA A 893 2.98 -22.11 11.29
N ARG A 894 2.67 -21.65 10.07
CA ARG A 894 2.41 -22.53 8.92
C ARG A 894 3.60 -23.44 8.59
N VAL A 895 4.82 -22.91 8.58
CA VAL A 895 6.03 -23.70 8.34
C VAL A 895 6.16 -24.79 9.40
N ARG A 896 6.00 -24.46 10.69
CA ARG A 896 6.02 -25.45 11.78
C ARG A 896 4.96 -26.52 11.60
N ALA A 897 3.72 -26.14 11.29
CA ALA A 897 2.63 -27.08 11.05
C ALA A 897 2.91 -28.03 9.87
N VAL A 898 3.46 -27.51 8.76
CA VAL A 898 3.84 -28.34 7.61
C VAL A 898 4.96 -29.30 8.00
N LEU A 899 5.99 -28.84 8.70
CA LEU A 899 7.12 -29.66 9.14
C LEU A 899 6.70 -30.76 10.13
N ALA A 900 5.73 -30.48 11.01
CA ALA A 900 5.19 -31.46 11.96
C ALA A 900 4.26 -32.49 11.31
N SER A 901 3.77 -32.25 10.09
CA SER A 901 2.82 -33.15 9.44
C SER A 901 3.41 -34.54 9.15
N GLN A 902 2.60 -35.59 9.27
CA GLN A 902 2.98 -36.97 8.92
C GLN A 902 3.54 -37.08 7.49
N ARG A 903 3.03 -36.28 6.56
CA ARG A 903 3.52 -36.24 5.18
C ARG A 903 4.97 -35.72 5.11
N ALA A 904 5.30 -34.66 5.84
CA ALA A 904 6.67 -34.15 5.89
C ALA A 904 7.63 -35.18 6.48
N GLN A 905 7.23 -35.84 7.58
CA GLN A 905 8.05 -36.85 8.24
C GLN A 905 8.34 -38.05 7.31
N ARG A 906 7.32 -38.57 6.61
CA ARG A 906 7.52 -39.64 5.60
C ARG A 906 8.42 -39.22 4.45
N VAL A 907 8.22 -38.01 3.91
CA VAL A 907 9.06 -37.50 2.80
C VAL A 907 10.52 -37.36 3.23
N ALA A 908 10.78 -36.85 4.44
CA ALA A 908 12.13 -36.73 4.98
C ALA A 908 12.80 -38.09 5.17
N SER A 909 12.10 -39.06 5.75
CA SER A 909 12.57 -40.44 5.93
C SER A 909 12.96 -41.09 4.59
N HIS A 910 12.10 -41.00 3.58
CA HIS A 910 12.37 -41.54 2.25
C HIS A 910 13.57 -40.86 1.57
N ILE A 911 13.72 -39.54 1.75
CA ILE A 911 14.87 -38.80 1.21
C ILE A 911 16.18 -39.26 1.88
N ALA A 912 16.18 -39.45 3.20
CA ALA A 912 17.34 -39.98 3.93
C ALA A 912 17.72 -41.38 3.42
N ALA A 913 16.76 -42.30 3.35
CA ALA A 913 16.97 -43.66 2.85
C ALA A 913 17.46 -43.69 1.39
N GLY A 914 17.05 -42.70 0.59
CA GLY A 914 17.48 -42.52 -0.80
C GLY A 914 18.89 -41.92 -0.98
N PHE A 915 19.61 -41.59 0.08
CA PHE A 915 20.93 -40.95 -0.02
C PHE A 915 21.96 -41.81 -0.76
N LYS A 916 22.02 -43.11 -0.46
CA LYS A 916 22.95 -44.05 -1.13
C LYS A 916 22.69 -44.11 -2.65
N LYS A 917 21.42 -44.06 -3.07
CA LYS A 917 21.04 -44.02 -4.49
C LYS A 917 21.57 -42.77 -5.18
N THR A 918 21.51 -41.62 -4.51
CA THR A 918 22.05 -40.35 -5.02
C THR A 918 23.57 -40.44 -5.21
N CYS A 919 24.29 -41.05 -4.24
CA CYS A 919 25.73 -41.29 -4.36
C CYS A 919 26.08 -42.24 -5.51
N LYS A 920 25.31 -43.33 -5.71
CA LYS A 920 25.48 -44.25 -6.86
C LYS A 920 25.38 -43.50 -8.20
N GLU A 921 24.47 -42.54 -8.32
CA GLU A 921 24.33 -41.72 -9.53
C GLU A 921 25.52 -40.77 -9.74
N VAL A 922 26.08 -40.19 -8.68
CA VAL A 922 27.31 -39.38 -8.78
C VAL A 922 28.49 -40.24 -9.24
N VAL A 923 28.58 -41.49 -8.75
CA VAL A 923 29.60 -42.44 -9.21
C VAL A 923 29.43 -42.78 -10.68
N SER A 924 28.22 -43.12 -11.13
CA SER A 924 27.97 -43.45 -12.55
C SER A 924 28.24 -42.28 -13.49
N LYS A 925 28.06 -41.04 -13.01
CA LYS A 925 28.37 -39.81 -13.74
C LYS A 925 29.79 -39.30 -13.55
N LYS A 926 30.71 -40.11 -13.00
CA LYS A 926 32.12 -39.75 -12.78
C LYS A 926 32.28 -38.40 -12.04
N GLY A 927 31.53 -38.21 -10.96
CA GLY A 927 31.54 -36.97 -10.16
C GLY A 927 30.57 -35.88 -10.65
N GLY A 928 29.81 -36.13 -11.72
CA GLY A 928 28.76 -35.23 -12.23
C GLY A 928 27.59 -35.03 -11.25
N MET A 929 26.67 -34.13 -11.61
CA MET A 929 25.48 -33.81 -10.82
C MET A 929 24.45 -34.94 -10.84
N ALA A 930 23.98 -35.39 -9.68
CA ALA A 930 22.86 -36.33 -9.59
C ALA A 930 21.53 -35.66 -9.99
N ARG A 931 20.54 -36.44 -10.42
CA ARG A 931 19.20 -35.91 -10.70
C ARG A 931 18.55 -35.58 -9.34
N SER A 932 18.22 -34.30 -9.16
CA SER A 932 17.59 -33.76 -7.94
C SER A 932 16.13 -34.13 -7.83
#